data_AF-A0A4V6TTH7-F1
#
_entry.id   AF-A0A4V6TTH7-F1
#
_cell.length_a   1.000
_cell.length_b   1.000
_cell.length_c   1.000
_cell.angle_alpha   90.00
_cell.angle_beta   90.00
_cell.angle_gamma   90.00
#
_symmetry.space_group_name_H-M   'P 1'
#
loop_
_entity.id
_entity.type
_entity.pdbx_description
1 polymer ?
#
loop_
_entity_poly.entity_id
_entity_poly.type
_entity_poly.pdbx_seq_one_letter_code
_entity_poly.pdbx_strand_id
1 'polypeptide(L)'
;MWKWKSKSHKADEDASGSASSSGPAPAPASTSAPPPAYGAATPQPSGSGPLDLPAVLGAVSLGPTPPHGTDPTEDACLAHLRLLTAFNRLKNETGYRDGLWEIWDSRANVGGGNDKAAAAAGTPNPDVLVKLREKRWAVYVGRAVDRYAVWWRSFVPDMLLERDMVDPPEERRDRYEGFPRSEPMVWNADMLPPLVAIIIVDARPPTNAHKDCLRYGHGALWAAGMPWPVVNQAISGATFDYVVSNACVAQWEARTSLAWCNEDDPDAKKIRCPSCPTMVSVPWTTCGQSRDYSGTKRPGIAGEGYADGHLTQTCPSCSVTITHESLRAAKFRNDIQASVTSDHAMPGTILDLHTGLPKPLKYDSDNSNSAGCPDQLFPARLARRGLLAEVVEMLKPGSKVAPSMMVVRDNMEENFTGKFADSKNLKEVMNRHGHKKVTEFRLSLDGRRQTRKMMSRYWENSSPFAIDLVGCVMRQGTFTEKMCKLDWLHFPTARNLVADLLKKYTRFVDIIAIAATTKDKVAVPTLDVDLTWHTHQLSPQSYFVFTLAKTGAFVDHNDKVDEDKLSTAFEWTSKTYQEKYGEVYSQCKCWYCETVRVMALPATKMFGIGKEEKLLEAWHAAAKANNVPMPPMTESAHVSSHPAVHTNETTARRATTRPIRLEYRNRLEETHSKARKRATKNFKADSGKRMGPRGEDRTSFWGKDVEVEGPWASSLAAVTTSAMYPAPPGFANMGPGSVGSCATGTCGGATGCGSELLGMCTAGCVGSGWFGGNAGCAGMGTTSGGVML
;
A
#
# COMPACT_ATOMS: atom_id res chain seq x y z
N MET A 1 26.58 -52.29 30.37
CA MET A 1 26.22 -52.31 31.79
C MET A 1 24.71 -52.22 31.90
N TRP A 2 24.09 -53.35 32.29
CA TRP A 2 22.76 -53.52 32.90
C TRP A 2 21.46 -53.25 32.12
N LYS A 3 20.67 -54.35 32.09
CA LYS A 3 19.33 -54.62 31.52
C LYS A 3 18.21 -53.87 32.27
N TRP A 4 17.04 -53.73 31.65
CA TRP A 4 15.85 -54.51 32.05
C TRP A 4 14.70 -54.52 31.02
N LYS A 5 14.17 -55.73 30.80
CA LYS A 5 12.88 -56.06 30.16
C LYS A 5 11.92 -56.44 31.29
N SER A 6 10.63 -56.16 31.14
CA SER A 6 9.61 -57.09 31.63
C SER A 6 8.44 -57.18 30.64
N LYS A 7 8.01 -58.41 30.41
CA LYS A 7 6.76 -58.86 29.83
C LYS A 7 6.07 -59.66 30.92
N SER A 8 4.75 -59.58 31.05
CA SER A 8 3.94 -60.69 31.59
C SER A 8 2.63 -60.84 30.81
N HIS A 9 2.44 -62.06 30.32
CA HIS A 9 1.16 -62.74 30.00
C HIS A 9 0.32 -62.91 31.29
N LYS A 10 -0.96 -63.33 31.35
CA LYS A 10 -1.92 -64.04 30.47
C LYS A 10 -3.33 -63.96 31.14
N ALA A 11 -4.40 -64.06 30.33
CA ALA A 11 -5.65 -64.88 30.45
C ALA A 11 -6.36 -65.05 31.82
N ASP A 12 -7.64 -65.40 31.95
CA ASP A 12 -8.93 -65.45 31.21
C ASP A 12 -9.87 -66.04 32.27
N GLU A 13 -11.14 -65.64 32.34
CA GLU A 13 -12.24 -66.59 32.63
C GLU A 13 -13.63 -65.97 32.39
N ASP A 14 -14.49 -66.83 31.85
CA ASP A 14 -15.75 -66.63 31.15
C ASP A 14 -17.00 -66.41 32.02
N ALA A 15 -18.05 -65.83 31.42
CA ALA A 15 -19.41 -66.34 31.54
C ALA A 15 -20.30 -65.94 30.35
N SER A 16 -20.91 -66.95 29.75
CA SER A 16 -21.74 -67.05 28.55
C SER A 16 -23.11 -66.33 28.58
N GLY A 17 -23.64 -65.98 27.40
CA GLY A 17 -25.10 -65.83 27.24
C GLY A 17 -25.65 -65.21 25.94
N SER A 18 -25.93 -66.08 24.96
CA SER A 18 -26.93 -65.95 23.87
C SER A 18 -26.69 -65.03 22.67
N ALA A 19 -26.79 -65.65 21.49
CA ALA A 19 -26.78 -65.03 20.18
C ALA A 19 -28.19 -64.63 19.74
N SER A 20 -28.33 -63.44 19.17
CA SER A 20 -29.45 -63.08 18.29
C SER A 20 -28.96 -62.18 17.16
N SER A 21 -29.12 -62.68 15.94
CA SER A 21 -28.85 -62.00 14.68
C SER A 21 -29.82 -60.84 14.44
N SER A 22 -29.31 -59.63 14.24
CA SER A 22 -30.05 -58.52 13.59
C SER A 22 -29.07 -57.58 12.90
N GLY A 23 -29.34 -57.25 11.64
CA GLY A 23 -28.42 -56.65 10.66
C GLY A 23 -27.86 -55.26 10.96
N PRO A 24 -26.97 -54.75 10.08
CA PRO A 24 -26.25 -53.51 10.32
C PRO A 24 -27.18 -52.30 10.25
N ALA A 25 -27.15 -51.49 11.31
CA ALA A 25 -27.83 -50.21 11.40
C ALA A 25 -27.26 -49.21 10.36
N PRO A 26 -28.12 -48.33 9.80
CA PRO A 26 -27.73 -47.40 8.75
C PRO A 26 -26.87 -46.25 9.29
N ALA A 27 -25.82 -45.91 8.54
CA ALA A 27 -25.01 -44.73 8.77
C ALA A 27 -25.84 -43.44 8.57
N PRO A 28 -25.64 -42.39 9.39
CA PRO A 28 -26.30 -41.11 9.15
C PRO A 28 -25.68 -40.44 7.92
N ALA A 29 -26.48 -40.38 6.85
CA ALA A 29 -26.23 -39.50 5.72
C ALA A 29 -26.41 -38.05 6.17
N SER A 30 -25.31 -37.29 6.24
CA SER A 30 -25.35 -35.84 6.12
C SER A 30 -24.41 -35.43 5.00
N THR A 31 -24.94 -35.50 3.78
CA THR A 31 -24.37 -34.89 2.59
C THR A 31 -24.54 -33.37 2.69
N SER A 32 -23.64 -32.70 3.41
CA SER A 32 -23.42 -31.26 3.18
C SER A 32 -22.46 -31.12 1.99
N ALA A 33 -22.93 -30.51 0.90
CA ALA A 33 -22.06 -30.18 -0.22
C ALA A 33 -20.87 -29.32 0.27
N PRO A 34 -19.63 -29.59 -0.17
CA PRO A 34 -18.47 -28.82 0.25
C PRO A 34 -18.60 -27.35 -0.20
N PRO A 35 -18.14 -26.38 0.62
CA PRO A 35 -18.24 -24.96 0.28
C PRO A 35 -17.44 -24.64 -1.00
N PRO A 36 -17.90 -23.68 -1.82
CA PRO A 36 -17.28 -23.34 -3.10
C PRO A 36 -15.82 -22.84 -2.94
N ALA A 37 -15.04 -22.99 -4.01
CA ALA A 37 -13.72 -22.38 -4.15
C ALA A 37 -13.79 -20.85 -4.12
N TYR A 38 -12.72 -20.18 -3.66
CA TYR A 38 -12.61 -18.70 -3.61
C TYR A 38 -12.49 -18.03 -5.00
N GLY A 39 -13.10 -18.60 -6.02
CA GLY A 39 -12.69 -18.43 -7.40
C GLY A 39 -13.72 -17.89 -8.38
N ALA A 40 -15.01 -17.85 -8.04
CA ALA A 40 -16.15 -17.45 -8.88
C ALA A 40 -16.95 -18.56 -9.57
N ALA A 41 -18.26 -18.28 -9.65
CA ALA A 41 -19.28 -19.06 -10.32
C ALA A 41 -19.16 -18.91 -11.84
N THR A 42 -19.67 -19.91 -12.55
CA THR A 42 -19.86 -19.88 -14.01
C THR A 42 -20.71 -18.65 -14.39
N PRO A 43 -20.33 -17.89 -15.43
CA PRO A 43 -21.19 -16.83 -15.96
C PRO A 43 -22.54 -17.44 -16.36
N GLN A 44 -23.65 -16.90 -15.84
CA GLN A 44 -24.94 -17.20 -16.44
C GLN A 44 -24.95 -16.66 -17.88
N PRO A 45 -25.53 -17.39 -18.86
CA PRO A 45 -25.77 -16.85 -20.18
C PRO A 45 -26.57 -15.55 -20.07
N SER A 46 -26.25 -14.57 -20.89
CA SER A 46 -26.78 -13.21 -20.95
C SER A 46 -28.29 -13.11 -21.29
N GLY A 47 -29.15 -13.81 -20.53
CA GLY A 47 -30.57 -13.98 -20.82
C GLY A 47 -31.53 -13.85 -19.64
N SER A 48 -31.06 -13.56 -18.44
CA SER A 48 -31.92 -13.21 -17.30
C SER A 48 -31.68 -11.76 -16.89
N GLY A 49 -32.75 -11.02 -16.59
CA GLY A 49 -32.70 -9.62 -16.17
C GLY A 49 -31.82 -9.38 -14.93
N PRO A 50 -31.61 -8.12 -14.51
CA PRO A 50 -30.72 -7.80 -13.40
C PRO A 50 -31.06 -8.66 -12.18
N LEU A 51 -30.09 -9.48 -11.75
CA LEU A 51 -30.17 -10.25 -10.51
C LEU A 51 -30.51 -9.28 -9.38
N ASP A 52 -31.59 -9.56 -8.65
CA ASP A 52 -32.02 -8.76 -7.51
C ASP A 52 -31.00 -8.95 -6.36
N LEU A 53 -29.97 -8.11 -6.32
CA LEU A 53 -28.91 -8.10 -5.31
C LEU A 53 -29.46 -8.19 -3.87
N PRO A 54 -30.53 -7.45 -3.49
CA PRO A 54 -31.26 -7.66 -2.25
C PRO A 54 -31.72 -9.10 -1.98
N ALA A 55 -32.19 -9.83 -3.00
CA ALA A 55 -32.62 -11.22 -2.87
C ALA A 55 -31.45 -12.21 -2.77
N VAL A 56 -30.29 -11.88 -3.35
CA VAL A 56 -29.07 -12.73 -3.34
C VAL A 56 -28.25 -12.56 -2.05
N LEU A 57 -28.16 -11.34 -1.52
CA LEU A 57 -27.33 -11.01 -0.36
C LEU A 57 -28.07 -11.12 0.99
N GLY A 58 -29.42 -11.12 0.95
CA GLY A 58 -30.22 -10.73 2.11
C GLY A 58 -30.01 -9.24 2.45
N ALA A 59 -30.82 -8.69 3.34
CA ALA A 59 -30.57 -7.32 3.82
C ALA A 59 -29.21 -7.29 4.53
N VAL A 60 -28.25 -6.50 4.02
CA VAL A 60 -27.00 -6.17 4.72
C VAL A 60 -27.39 -5.44 6.00
N SER A 61 -27.42 -6.18 7.11
CA SER A 61 -28.00 -5.73 8.37
C SER A 61 -26.91 -5.13 9.25
N LEU A 62 -26.51 -3.91 8.94
CA LEU A 62 -25.59 -3.15 9.76
C LEU A 62 -26.37 -2.50 10.92
N GLY A 63 -26.14 -2.96 12.14
CA GLY A 63 -26.59 -2.26 13.34
C GLY A 63 -25.92 -0.89 13.49
N PRO A 64 -26.37 -0.04 14.44
CA PRO A 64 -25.68 1.22 14.73
C PRO A 64 -24.20 0.94 15.03
N THR A 65 -23.30 1.74 14.45
CA THR A 65 -21.86 1.57 14.66
C THR A 65 -21.57 1.66 16.16
N PRO A 66 -21.01 0.60 16.78
CA PRO A 66 -20.66 0.66 18.19
C PRO A 66 -19.59 1.75 18.42
N PRO A 67 -19.59 2.41 19.59
CA PRO A 67 -18.71 3.56 19.84
C PRO A 67 -17.24 3.25 19.54
N HIS A 68 -16.74 2.07 19.91
CA HIS A 68 -15.32 1.76 19.84
C HIS A 68 -14.89 1.04 18.54
N GLY A 69 -15.77 1.02 17.53
CA GLY A 69 -15.62 0.14 16.37
C GLY A 69 -15.70 -1.34 16.75
N THR A 70 -15.80 -2.21 15.74
CA THR A 70 -15.75 -3.66 15.92
C THR A 70 -14.79 -4.28 14.92
N ASP A 71 -14.33 -5.49 15.26
CA ASP A 71 -13.71 -6.39 14.29
C ASP A 71 -14.60 -6.52 13.04
N PRO A 72 -14.00 -6.75 11.86
CA PRO A 72 -14.75 -6.80 10.61
C PRO A 72 -15.77 -7.94 10.66
N THR A 73 -17.00 -7.64 10.23
CA THR A 73 -18.10 -8.60 10.11
C THR A 73 -18.36 -8.94 8.64
N GLU A 74 -19.19 -9.95 8.39
CA GLU A 74 -19.61 -10.29 7.03
C GLU A 74 -20.32 -9.12 6.36
N ASP A 75 -21.24 -8.46 7.09
CA ASP A 75 -21.98 -7.31 6.58
C ASP A 75 -21.07 -6.11 6.28
N ALA A 76 -20.03 -5.86 7.10
CA ALA A 76 -19.07 -4.80 6.84
C ALA A 76 -18.25 -5.08 5.56
N CYS A 77 -17.82 -6.31 5.34
CA CYS A 77 -17.09 -6.69 4.12
C CYS A 77 -17.98 -6.63 2.88
N LEU A 78 -19.27 -7.01 2.98
CA LEU A 78 -20.23 -6.89 1.89
C LEU A 78 -20.52 -5.42 1.57
N ALA A 79 -20.72 -4.58 2.59
CA ALA A 79 -20.87 -3.13 2.42
C ALA A 79 -19.62 -2.50 1.78
N HIS A 80 -18.43 -2.97 2.17
CA HIS A 80 -17.18 -2.55 1.55
C HIS A 80 -17.10 -2.94 0.07
N LEU A 81 -17.47 -4.17 -0.31
CA LEU A 81 -17.55 -4.56 -1.72
C LEU A 81 -18.50 -3.65 -2.51
N ARG A 82 -19.66 -3.27 -1.94
CA ARG A 82 -20.59 -2.31 -2.58
C ARG A 82 -19.95 -0.93 -2.78
N LEU A 83 -19.20 -0.45 -1.79
CA LEU A 83 -18.45 0.81 -1.87
C LEU A 83 -17.35 0.74 -2.95
N LEU A 84 -16.61 -0.36 -3.04
CA LEU A 84 -15.62 -0.58 -4.10
C LEU A 84 -16.28 -0.57 -5.49
N THR A 85 -17.45 -1.17 -5.65
CA THR A 85 -18.20 -1.10 -6.92
C THR A 85 -18.61 0.32 -7.26
N ALA A 86 -19.07 1.11 -6.28
CA ALA A 86 -19.37 2.53 -6.49
C ALA A 86 -18.12 3.34 -6.90
N PHE A 87 -16.95 3.08 -6.31
CA PHE A 87 -15.69 3.70 -6.74
C PHE A 87 -15.27 3.31 -8.16
N ASN A 88 -15.39 2.03 -8.51
CA ASN A 88 -15.09 1.55 -9.86
C ASN A 88 -16.00 2.22 -10.90
N ARG A 89 -17.29 2.38 -10.56
CA ARG A 89 -18.24 3.08 -11.40
C ARG A 89 -17.88 4.56 -11.56
N LEU A 90 -17.57 5.26 -10.48
CA LEU A 90 -17.12 6.65 -10.51
C LEU A 90 -15.89 6.84 -11.40
N LYS A 91 -14.90 5.95 -11.29
CA LYS A 91 -13.72 5.94 -12.15
C LYS A 91 -14.12 5.82 -13.62
N ASN A 92 -14.97 4.85 -13.96
CA ASN A 92 -15.42 4.62 -15.32
C ASN A 92 -16.22 5.81 -15.87
N GLU A 93 -17.20 6.30 -15.12
CA GLU A 93 -18.01 7.46 -15.52
C GLU A 93 -17.15 8.70 -15.78
N THR A 94 -16.09 8.89 -15.00
CA THR A 94 -15.15 10.00 -15.20
C THR A 94 -14.29 9.81 -16.45
N GLY A 95 -13.63 8.66 -16.58
CA GLY A 95 -12.69 8.43 -17.67
C GLY A 95 -13.38 8.38 -19.03
N TYR A 96 -14.56 7.75 -19.11
CA TYR A 96 -15.34 7.63 -20.34
C TYR A 96 -16.18 8.87 -20.70
N ARG A 97 -16.19 9.92 -19.87
CA ARG A 97 -16.88 11.18 -20.19
C ARG A 97 -16.10 11.99 -21.21
N ASP A 98 -16.48 11.87 -22.47
CA ASP A 98 -15.87 12.62 -23.57
C ASP A 98 -15.96 14.14 -23.33
N GLY A 99 -14.87 14.85 -23.58
CA GLY A 99 -14.76 16.30 -23.47
C GLY A 99 -14.59 16.87 -22.06
N LEU A 100 -14.59 16.06 -21.00
CA LEU A 100 -14.38 16.56 -19.63
C LEU A 100 -13.01 17.27 -19.53
N TRP A 101 -13.00 18.53 -19.08
CA TRP A 101 -11.86 19.46 -19.10
C TRP A 101 -11.25 19.70 -20.48
N GLU A 102 -12.08 19.71 -21.51
CA GLU A 102 -11.66 19.85 -22.91
C GLU A 102 -10.68 18.75 -23.35
N ILE A 103 -10.66 17.61 -22.66
CA ILE A 103 -9.92 16.43 -23.09
C ILE A 103 -10.92 15.63 -23.93
N TRP A 104 -10.82 15.70 -25.26
CA TRP A 104 -11.75 15.03 -26.19
C TRP A 104 -11.17 13.74 -26.77
N ASP A 105 -12.00 12.69 -26.89
CA ASP A 105 -11.67 11.42 -27.53
C ASP A 105 -11.37 11.60 -29.02
N SER A 106 -11.88 12.67 -29.66
CA SER A 106 -11.57 13.05 -31.05
C SER A 106 -10.07 13.21 -31.30
N ARG A 107 -9.26 13.50 -30.27
CA ARG A 107 -7.78 13.56 -30.34
C ARG A 107 -7.12 12.20 -30.67
N ALA A 108 -7.88 11.12 -30.56
CA ALA A 108 -7.45 9.79 -30.97
C ALA A 108 -7.69 9.52 -32.46
N ASN A 109 -8.52 10.31 -33.15
CA ASN A 109 -8.77 10.18 -34.59
C ASN A 109 -7.51 10.62 -35.37
N VAL A 110 -7.00 9.75 -36.24
CA VAL A 110 -5.66 9.89 -36.82
C VAL A 110 -5.63 10.88 -37.98
N GLY A 111 -4.62 11.76 -37.98
CA GLY A 111 -4.17 12.55 -39.14
C GLY A 111 -2.64 12.56 -39.36
N GLY A 112 -1.88 11.60 -38.82
CA GLY A 112 -0.40 11.70 -38.90
C GLY A 112 0.43 10.47 -38.49
N GLY A 113 -0.03 9.25 -38.77
CA GLY A 113 0.75 8.02 -38.57
C GLY A 113 0.86 7.19 -39.86
N ASN A 114 1.93 6.41 -40.01
CA ASN A 114 2.27 5.64 -41.22
C ASN A 114 1.24 4.55 -41.61
N ASP A 115 0.24 4.27 -40.77
CA ASP A 115 -0.85 3.34 -41.08
C ASP A 115 -1.95 4.02 -41.89
N LYS A 116 -1.73 4.09 -43.21
CA LYS A 116 -2.69 4.61 -44.19
C LYS A 116 -4.06 3.89 -44.13
N ALA A 117 -4.11 2.66 -43.64
CA ALA A 117 -5.35 1.87 -43.51
C ALA A 117 -6.24 2.33 -42.34
N ALA A 118 -5.67 2.70 -41.18
CA ALA A 118 -6.45 3.17 -40.03
C ALA A 118 -6.98 4.61 -40.24
N ALA A 119 -6.19 5.45 -40.91
CA ALA A 119 -6.61 6.80 -41.31
C ALA A 119 -7.79 6.79 -42.30
N ALA A 120 -7.90 5.77 -43.16
CA ALA A 120 -9.00 5.63 -44.11
C ALA A 120 -10.32 5.17 -43.48
N ALA A 121 -10.28 4.55 -42.30
CA ALA A 121 -11.45 3.99 -41.62
C ALA A 121 -12.07 4.91 -40.54
N GLY A 122 -11.43 6.04 -40.21
CA GLY A 122 -11.88 6.93 -39.14
C GLY A 122 -11.83 6.33 -37.73
N THR A 123 -11.15 5.18 -37.56
CA THR A 123 -11.10 4.47 -36.28
C THR A 123 -10.15 5.18 -35.29
N PRO A 124 -10.60 5.52 -34.06
CA PRO A 124 -9.73 6.14 -33.06
C PRO A 124 -8.56 5.22 -32.67
N ASN A 125 -7.38 5.80 -32.45
CA ASN A 125 -6.22 5.07 -31.94
C ASN A 125 -6.45 4.65 -30.46
N PRO A 126 -6.51 3.35 -30.13
CA PRO A 126 -6.82 2.88 -28.79
C PRO A 126 -5.77 3.27 -27.74
N ASP A 127 -4.49 3.36 -28.13
CA ASP A 127 -3.41 3.74 -27.21
C ASP A 127 -3.53 5.19 -26.75
N VAL A 128 -4.10 6.03 -27.61
CA VAL A 128 -4.34 7.43 -27.28
C VAL A 128 -5.62 7.56 -26.46
N LEU A 129 -6.70 6.84 -26.81
CA LEU A 129 -7.94 6.83 -26.02
C LEU A 129 -7.69 6.45 -24.57
N VAL A 130 -6.95 5.37 -24.32
CA VAL A 130 -6.59 4.92 -22.97
C VAL A 130 -5.89 6.03 -22.18
N LYS A 131 -4.94 6.73 -22.82
CA LYS A 131 -4.21 7.83 -22.19
C LYS A 131 -5.07 9.06 -21.92
N LEU A 132 -6.05 9.36 -22.78
CA LEU A 132 -6.99 10.47 -22.58
C LEU A 132 -7.95 10.19 -21.42
N ARG A 133 -8.49 8.97 -21.35
CA ARG A 133 -9.37 8.51 -20.26
C ARG A 133 -8.63 8.54 -18.92
N GLU A 134 -7.41 7.99 -18.90
CA GLU A 134 -6.57 8.07 -17.71
C GLU A 134 -6.26 9.51 -17.34
N LYS A 135 -6.04 10.40 -18.32
CA LYS A 135 -5.75 11.80 -18.03
C LYS A 135 -6.93 12.49 -17.34
N ARG A 136 -8.18 12.24 -17.77
CA ARG A 136 -9.38 12.73 -17.08
C ARG A 136 -9.42 12.19 -15.64
N TRP A 137 -9.18 10.90 -15.46
CA TRP A 137 -9.14 10.32 -14.12
C TRP A 137 -8.04 10.93 -13.23
N ALA A 138 -6.85 11.16 -13.77
CA ALA A 138 -5.74 11.82 -13.06
C ALA A 138 -6.11 13.23 -12.56
N VAL A 139 -6.75 14.03 -13.42
CA VAL A 139 -7.24 15.37 -13.05
C VAL A 139 -8.32 15.27 -11.98
N TYR A 140 -9.26 14.34 -12.13
CA TYR A 140 -10.33 14.10 -11.17
C TYR A 140 -9.80 13.76 -9.77
N VAL A 141 -8.85 12.83 -9.69
CA VAL A 141 -8.22 12.41 -8.42
C VAL A 141 -7.42 13.56 -7.82
N GLY A 142 -6.68 14.33 -8.64
CA GLY A 142 -5.97 15.52 -8.18
C GLY A 142 -6.89 16.56 -7.53
N ARG A 143 -8.06 16.80 -8.13
CA ARG A 143 -9.13 17.64 -7.56
C ARG A 143 -9.70 17.02 -6.29
N ALA A 144 -9.98 15.71 -6.29
CA ALA A 144 -10.56 15.00 -5.15
C ALA A 144 -9.66 15.06 -3.89
N VAL A 145 -8.35 14.90 -4.04
CA VAL A 145 -7.38 15.04 -2.94
C VAL A 145 -7.41 16.45 -2.34
N ASP A 146 -7.59 17.47 -3.17
CA ASP A 146 -7.69 18.84 -2.67
C ASP A 146 -9.03 19.13 -1.97
N ARG A 147 -10.13 18.65 -2.55
CA ARG A 147 -11.45 18.69 -1.91
C ARG A 147 -11.41 18.02 -0.53
N TYR A 148 -10.74 16.88 -0.44
CA TYR A 148 -10.49 16.20 0.84
C TYR A 148 -9.63 17.04 1.80
N ALA A 149 -8.59 17.73 1.30
CA ALA A 149 -7.77 18.63 2.12
C ALA A 149 -8.56 19.84 2.64
N VAL A 150 -9.54 20.35 1.89
CA VAL A 150 -10.45 21.42 2.36
C VAL A 150 -11.40 20.89 3.43
N TRP A 151 -12.03 19.74 3.19
CA TRP A 151 -12.89 19.08 4.19
C TRP A 151 -12.12 18.75 5.48
N TRP A 152 -10.91 18.22 5.38
CA TRP A 152 -10.03 17.95 6.52
C TRP A 152 -9.74 19.21 7.33
N ARG A 153 -9.47 20.36 6.67
CA ARG A 153 -9.22 21.64 7.35
C ARG A 153 -10.48 22.30 7.91
N SER A 154 -11.68 21.80 7.59
CA SER A 154 -12.93 22.30 8.17
C SER A 154 -13.12 21.88 9.64
N PHE A 155 -12.41 20.84 10.09
CA PHE A 155 -12.36 20.47 11.49
C PHE A 155 -11.42 21.42 12.23
N VAL A 156 -11.81 21.86 13.42
CA VAL A 156 -10.97 22.73 14.26
C VAL A 156 -9.71 21.95 14.63
N PRO A 157 -8.51 22.37 14.19
CA PRO A 157 -7.29 21.63 14.46
C PRO A 157 -6.84 21.89 15.90
N ASP A 158 -6.41 20.83 16.56
CA ASP A 158 -5.80 20.89 17.87
C ASP A 158 -4.39 20.29 17.79
N MET A 159 -3.48 21.11 17.25
CA MET A 159 -2.17 20.64 16.79
C MET A 159 -1.34 20.02 17.92
N LEU A 160 -0.73 18.87 17.64
CA LEU A 160 0.23 18.22 18.53
C LEU A 160 1.50 19.06 18.63
N LEU A 161 1.95 19.30 19.85
CA LEU A 161 3.17 20.04 20.16
C LEU A 161 4.30 19.09 20.55
N GLU A 162 5.56 19.48 20.32
CA GLU A 162 6.72 18.69 20.77
C GLU A 162 6.72 18.53 22.29
N ARG A 163 6.29 19.56 23.05
CA ARG A 163 6.13 19.47 24.51
C ARG A 163 5.15 18.38 24.96
N ASP A 164 4.09 18.11 24.18
CA ASP A 164 3.10 17.08 24.51
C ASP A 164 3.72 15.68 24.47
N MET A 165 4.78 15.52 23.69
CA MET A 165 5.47 14.25 23.50
C MET A 165 6.52 13.98 24.57
N VAL A 166 6.97 14.99 25.31
CA VAL A 166 8.09 14.87 26.26
C VAL A 166 7.60 15.01 27.70
N ASP A 167 7.03 16.17 28.00
CA ASP A 167 6.60 16.55 29.34
C ASP A 167 5.27 17.30 29.22
N PRO A 168 4.18 16.57 28.88
CA PRO A 168 2.89 17.20 28.67
C PRO A 168 2.35 17.78 29.98
N PRO A 169 1.83 19.02 29.97
CA PRO A 169 0.92 19.49 31.02
C PRO A 169 -0.21 18.49 31.26
N GLU A 170 -0.75 18.45 32.48
CA GLU A 170 -1.77 17.47 32.87
C GLU A 170 -2.97 17.48 31.92
N GLU A 171 -3.47 18.67 31.56
CA GLU A 171 -4.60 18.86 30.63
C GLU A 171 -4.27 18.48 29.16
N ARG A 172 -3.00 18.22 28.84
CA ARG A 172 -2.54 17.87 27.50
C ARG A 172 -2.07 16.43 27.35
N ARG A 173 -2.00 15.66 28.44
CA ARG A 173 -1.47 14.28 28.43
C ARG A 173 -2.19 13.35 27.47
N ASP A 174 -3.52 13.46 27.39
CA ASP A 174 -4.33 12.59 26.53
C ASP A 174 -4.21 12.88 25.02
N ARG A 175 -3.57 13.99 24.63
CA ARG A 175 -3.38 14.37 23.22
C ARG A 175 -2.34 13.53 22.52
N TYR A 176 -1.46 12.88 23.28
CA TYR A 176 -0.40 12.03 22.73
C TYR A 176 -0.57 10.58 23.18
N GLU A 177 -0.25 10.27 24.44
CA GLU A 177 -0.33 8.90 24.97
C GLU A 177 -1.78 8.38 25.06
N GLY A 178 -2.73 9.29 25.34
CA GLY A 178 -4.15 8.97 25.42
C GLY A 178 -4.86 8.88 24.06
N PHE A 179 -4.25 9.39 22.98
CA PHE A 179 -4.90 9.53 21.69
C PHE A 179 -5.57 8.24 21.15
N PRO A 180 -4.96 7.04 21.27
CA PRO A 180 -5.62 5.80 20.81
C PRO A 180 -6.93 5.46 21.52
N ARG A 181 -7.20 6.08 22.67
CA ARG A 181 -8.44 5.94 23.46
C ARG A 181 -9.41 7.11 23.23
N SER A 182 -9.25 7.87 22.15
CA SER A 182 -10.16 8.96 21.81
C SER A 182 -11.61 8.47 21.70
N GLU A 183 -12.55 9.31 22.16
CA GLU A 183 -13.97 9.07 21.99
C GLU A 183 -14.40 9.30 20.54
N PRO A 184 -15.17 8.39 19.93
CA PRO A 184 -15.65 8.52 18.56
C PRO A 184 -16.61 9.70 18.39
N MET A 185 -16.58 10.35 17.24
CA MET A 185 -17.72 11.16 16.81
C MET A 185 -18.86 10.28 16.28
N VAL A 186 -20.09 10.77 16.39
CA VAL A 186 -21.27 10.09 15.82
C VAL A 186 -21.52 10.61 14.41
N TRP A 187 -21.53 9.68 13.45
CA TRP A 187 -21.90 9.98 12.07
C TRP A 187 -23.41 10.02 11.90
N ASN A 188 -23.89 10.95 11.06
CA ASN A 188 -25.26 10.94 10.53
C ASN A 188 -25.23 11.09 9.00
N ALA A 189 -26.37 10.87 8.35
CA ALA A 189 -26.48 10.88 6.89
C ALA A 189 -26.10 12.22 6.25
N ASP A 190 -26.34 13.34 6.93
CA ASP A 190 -26.04 14.68 6.40
C ASP A 190 -24.56 15.07 6.54
N MET A 191 -23.78 14.30 7.32
CA MET A 191 -22.34 14.50 7.48
C MET A 191 -21.49 13.80 6.42
N LEU A 192 -22.09 12.95 5.58
CA LEU A 192 -21.34 12.21 4.58
C LEU A 192 -20.70 13.15 3.55
N PRO A 193 -19.39 13.00 3.27
CA PRO A 193 -18.78 13.77 2.19
C PRO A 193 -19.15 13.14 0.82
N PRO A 194 -18.90 13.83 -0.30
CA PRO A 194 -19.03 13.26 -1.64
C PRO A 194 -18.19 11.98 -1.78
N LEU A 195 -18.61 11.07 -2.66
CA LEU A 195 -17.94 9.78 -2.88
C LEU A 195 -16.42 9.92 -3.14
N VAL A 196 -16.02 11.02 -3.79
CA VAL A 196 -14.62 11.37 -4.10
C VAL A 196 -13.77 11.66 -2.87
N ALA A 197 -14.36 11.99 -1.73
CA ALA A 197 -13.65 12.16 -0.46
C ALA A 197 -13.65 10.84 0.33
N ILE A 198 -14.68 10.00 0.18
CA ILE A 198 -14.73 8.67 0.79
C ILE A 198 -13.65 7.75 0.18
N ILE A 199 -13.41 7.81 -1.14
CA ILE A 199 -12.30 7.05 -1.77
C ILE A 199 -10.93 7.42 -1.18
N ILE A 200 -10.76 8.66 -0.70
CA ILE A 200 -9.53 9.12 -0.06
C ILE A 200 -9.42 8.55 1.35
N VAL A 201 -10.54 8.44 2.08
CA VAL A 201 -10.56 7.75 3.39
C VAL A 201 -10.21 6.27 3.22
N ASP A 202 -10.79 5.60 2.21
CA ASP A 202 -10.56 4.19 1.88
C ASP A 202 -9.10 3.87 1.49
N ALA A 203 -8.50 4.73 0.67
CA ALA A 203 -7.15 4.48 0.14
C ALA A 203 -6.01 4.78 1.14
N ARG A 204 -6.30 5.34 2.32
CA ARG A 204 -5.25 5.81 3.25
C ARG A 204 -4.66 4.67 4.08
N PRO A 205 -3.32 4.50 4.10
CA PRO A 205 -2.68 3.56 5.01
C PRO A 205 -2.98 3.86 6.49
N PRO A 206 -3.21 2.84 7.33
CA PRO A 206 -3.74 3.02 8.68
C PRO A 206 -2.77 3.80 9.58
N THR A 207 -1.45 3.57 9.47
CA THR A 207 -0.49 4.32 10.29
C THR A 207 -0.36 5.77 9.85
N ASN A 208 -0.61 6.09 8.58
CA ASN A 208 -0.56 7.45 8.06
C ASN A 208 -1.82 8.23 8.44
N ALA A 209 -2.99 7.59 8.33
CA ALA A 209 -4.23 8.14 8.86
C ALA A 209 -4.10 8.45 10.37
N HIS A 210 -3.54 7.52 11.15
CA HIS A 210 -3.28 7.74 12.58
C HIS A 210 -2.33 8.92 12.84
N LYS A 211 -1.20 9.02 12.12
CA LYS A 211 -0.25 10.15 12.27
C LYS A 211 -0.90 11.49 11.96
N ASP A 212 -1.66 11.56 10.87
CA ASP A 212 -2.33 12.80 10.47
C ASP A 212 -3.38 13.19 11.51
N CYS A 213 -4.24 12.26 11.95
CA CYS A 213 -5.24 12.55 12.97
C CYS A 213 -4.59 12.93 14.31
N LEU A 214 -3.54 12.21 14.74
CA LEU A 214 -2.79 12.51 15.95
C LEU A 214 -2.17 13.91 15.90
N ARG A 215 -1.53 14.27 14.78
CA ARG A 215 -0.87 15.56 14.63
C ARG A 215 -1.86 16.73 14.60
N TYR A 216 -3.03 16.55 13.99
CA TYR A 216 -4.07 17.59 13.89
C TYR A 216 -5.08 17.57 15.04
N GLY A 217 -4.97 16.62 15.98
CA GLY A 217 -5.91 16.48 17.09
C GLY A 217 -7.30 15.95 16.68
N HIS A 218 -7.40 15.23 15.56
CA HIS A 218 -8.66 14.67 15.05
C HIS A 218 -8.96 13.28 15.64
N GLY A 219 -8.86 13.16 16.97
CA GLY A 219 -9.07 11.90 17.69
C GLY A 219 -10.46 11.31 17.48
N ALA A 220 -11.50 12.15 17.51
CA ALA A 220 -12.88 11.71 17.34
C ALA A 220 -13.18 11.18 15.93
N LEU A 221 -12.62 11.84 14.91
CA LEU A 221 -12.71 11.38 13.52
C LEU A 221 -11.94 10.06 13.31
N TRP A 222 -10.75 9.96 13.92
CA TRP A 222 -9.99 8.71 13.89
C TRP A 222 -10.77 7.57 14.54
N ALA A 223 -11.23 7.73 15.79
CA ALA A 223 -11.94 6.68 16.50
C ALA A 223 -13.25 6.24 15.84
N ALA A 224 -13.99 7.18 15.22
CA ALA A 224 -15.27 6.87 14.56
C ALA A 224 -15.16 5.95 13.34
N GLY A 225 -14.02 5.97 12.62
CA GLY A 225 -13.82 5.15 11.43
C GLY A 225 -14.84 5.40 10.31
N MET A 226 -14.98 4.42 9.41
CA MET A 226 -15.93 4.42 8.31
C MET A 226 -17.36 4.16 8.83
N PRO A 227 -18.33 5.06 8.57
CA PRO A 227 -19.71 4.86 8.98
C PRO A 227 -20.45 3.88 8.05
N TRP A 228 -20.12 2.60 8.14
CA TRP A 228 -20.70 1.55 7.27
C TRP A 228 -22.22 1.58 7.16
N PRO A 229 -23.02 1.75 8.25
CA PRO A 229 -24.48 1.76 8.11
C PRO A 229 -24.96 2.90 7.19
N VAL A 230 -24.42 4.10 7.39
CA VAL A 230 -24.82 5.31 6.67
C VAL A 230 -24.29 5.31 5.23
N VAL A 231 -23.05 4.85 5.03
CA VAL A 231 -22.45 4.70 3.69
C VAL A 231 -23.18 3.65 2.87
N ASN A 232 -23.48 2.49 3.46
CA ASN A 232 -24.21 1.42 2.77
C ASN A 232 -25.65 1.84 2.43
N GLN A 233 -26.30 2.67 3.27
CA GLN A 233 -27.62 3.24 2.98
C GLN A 233 -27.57 4.26 1.84
N ALA A 234 -26.50 5.05 1.73
CA ALA A 234 -26.30 6.02 0.66
C ALA A 234 -25.97 5.37 -0.69
N ILE A 235 -25.56 4.10 -0.73
CA ILE A 235 -25.33 3.37 -1.98
C ILE A 235 -26.62 2.65 -2.37
N SER A 236 -27.24 3.11 -3.46
CA SER A 236 -28.46 2.52 -4.01
C SER A 236 -28.25 1.05 -4.41
N GLY A 237 -29.34 0.27 -4.38
CA GLY A 237 -29.33 -1.20 -4.49
C GLY A 237 -28.53 -1.78 -5.66
N ALA A 238 -29.20 -2.17 -6.75
CA ALA A 238 -28.54 -2.88 -7.84
C ALA A 238 -27.65 -2.01 -8.74
N THR A 239 -27.82 -0.69 -8.69
CA THR A 239 -27.08 0.25 -9.54
C THR A 239 -25.81 0.79 -8.88
N PHE A 240 -25.66 0.65 -7.56
CA PHE A 240 -24.53 1.17 -6.79
C PHE A 240 -24.31 2.69 -6.94
N ASP A 241 -25.38 3.46 -7.20
CA ASP A 241 -25.31 4.93 -7.22
C ASP A 241 -25.11 5.45 -5.80
N TYR A 242 -24.24 6.45 -5.64
CA TYR A 242 -24.11 7.16 -4.37
C TYR A 242 -25.11 8.31 -4.31
N VAL A 243 -26.20 8.13 -3.56
CA VAL A 243 -27.33 9.05 -3.46
C VAL A 243 -27.49 9.50 -2.00
N VAL A 244 -27.46 10.81 -1.80
CA VAL A 244 -27.60 11.45 -0.47
C VAL A 244 -28.77 12.45 -0.45
N SER A 245 -29.12 12.94 0.74
CA SER A 245 -30.14 13.97 0.90
C SER A 245 -29.67 15.33 0.36
N ASN A 246 -30.60 16.21 -0.01
CA ASN A 246 -30.27 17.61 -0.33
C ASN A 246 -29.66 18.35 0.87
N ALA A 247 -30.00 17.94 2.11
CA ALA A 247 -29.41 18.50 3.32
C ALA A 247 -27.91 18.15 3.43
N CYS A 248 -27.53 16.90 3.12
CA CYS A 248 -26.15 16.46 3.03
C CYS A 248 -25.34 17.29 2.01
N VAL A 249 -25.91 17.50 0.83
CA VAL A 249 -25.33 18.34 -0.23
C VAL A 249 -25.09 19.76 0.29
N ALA A 250 -26.13 20.40 0.83
CA ALA A 250 -26.04 21.76 1.36
C ALA A 250 -25.04 21.88 2.52
N GLN A 251 -24.94 20.87 3.38
CA GLN A 251 -23.99 20.85 4.49
C GLN A 251 -22.54 20.78 4.02
N TRP A 252 -22.24 19.97 3.00
CA TRP A 252 -20.92 19.93 2.38
C TRP A 252 -20.54 21.28 1.79
N GLU A 253 -21.43 21.87 0.99
CA GLU A 253 -21.19 23.14 0.30
C GLU A 253 -21.00 24.29 1.30
N ALA A 254 -21.83 24.36 2.34
CA ALA A 254 -21.70 25.33 3.41
C ALA A 254 -20.39 25.18 4.19
N ARG A 255 -19.95 23.95 4.44
CA ARG A 255 -18.73 23.65 5.20
C ARG A 255 -17.45 23.92 4.42
N THR A 256 -17.45 23.61 3.12
CA THR A 256 -16.22 23.59 2.31
C THR A 256 -16.14 24.74 1.31
N SER A 257 -17.26 25.40 1.00
CA SER A 257 -17.38 26.35 -0.13
C SER A 257 -17.00 25.74 -1.48
N LEU A 258 -17.10 24.42 -1.61
CA LEU A 258 -16.88 23.65 -2.84
C LEU A 258 -18.21 23.05 -3.28
N ALA A 259 -18.42 22.92 -4.58
CA ALA A 259 -19.62 22.29 -5.12
C ALA A 259 -19.69 20.82 -4.69
N TRP A 260 -20.88 20.21 -4.65
CA TRP A 260 -21.00 18.80 -4.33
C TRP A 260 -20.33 17.88 -5.37
N CYS A 261 -20.59 18.14 -6.66
CA CYS A 261 -19.91 17.45 -7.75
C CYS A 261 -18.49 18.00 -7.93
N ASN A 262 -17.53 17.12 -8.21
CA ASN A 262 -16.13 17.50 -8.39
C ASN A 262 -15.99 18.44 -9.59
N GLU A 263 -16.69 18.12 -10.66
CA GLU A 263 -16.65 18.77 -11.96
C GLU A 263 -17.08 20.23 -11.91
N ASP A 264 -17.98 20.55 -10.99
CA ASP A 264 -18.61 21.87 -10.85
C ASP A 264 -17.72 22.89 -10.10
N ASP A 265 -16.61 22.47 -9.47
CA ASP A 265 -15.66 23.47 -8.94
C ASP A 265 -14.94 24.21 -10.09
N PRO A 266 -14.32 25.38 -9.84
CA PRO A 266 -13.57 26.09 -10.86
C PRO A 266 -12.41 25.29 -11.49
N ASP A 267 -12.16 25.51 -12.78
CA ASP A 267 -11.07 24.90 -13.55
C ASP A 267 -9.66 25.34 -13.12
N ALA A 268 -9.57 26.32 -12.21
CA ALA A 268 -8.32 26.77 -11.62
C ALA A 268 -8.39 26.84 -10.10
N LYS A 269 -7.27 26.53 -9.46
CA LYS A 269 -7.06 26.60 -8.01
C LYS A 269 -6.14 27.77 -7.66
N LYS A 270 -6.43 28.43 -6.55
CA LYS A 270 -5.50 29.41 -5.94
C LYS A 270 -4.48 28.72 -5.05
N ILE A 271 -3.19 28.91 -5.31
CA ILE A 271 -2.09 28.45 -4.46
C ILE A 271 -1.23 29.62 -4.02
N ARG A 272 -0.64 29.54 -2.82
CA ARG A 272 0.30 30.56 -2.35
C ARG A 272 1.64 30.37 -3.03
N CYS A 273 2.24 31.46 -3.54
CA CYS A 273 3.59 31.41 -4.08
C CYS A 273 4.58 30.93 -3.00
N PRO A 274 5.49 29.98 -3.33
CA PRO A 274 6.55 29.56 -2.41
C PRO A 274 7.44 30.71 -1.93
N SER A 275 7.63 31.76 -2.73
CA SER A 275 8.66 32.79 -2.51
C SER A 275 8.12 34.14 -2.02
N CYS A 276 6.81 34.38 -2.10
CA CYS A 276 6.20 35.66 -1.74
C CYS A 276 4.75 35.44 -1.24
N PRO A 277 4.08 36.44 -0.65
CA PRO A 277 2.73 36.25 -0.10
C PRO A 277 1.62 36.13 -1.15
N THR A 278 1.92 36.36 -2.44
CA THR A 278 0.93 36.39 -3.53
C THR A 278 0.23 35.04 -3.72
N MET A 279 -1.10 35.08 -3.89
CA MET A 279 -1.90 33.94 -4.34
C MET A 279 -1.91 33.89 -5.88
N VAL A 280 -1.57 32.74 -6.44
CA VAL A 280 -1.47 32.50 -7.87
C VAL A 280 -2.61 31.57 -8.29
N SER A 281 -3.35 31.95 -9.33
CA SER A 281 -4.36 31.08 -9.95
C SER A 281 -3.68 30.11 -10.90
N VAL A 282 -3.89 28.82 -10.72
CA VAL A 282 -3.25 27.74 -11.48
C VAL A 282 -4.33 26.83 -12.04
N PRO A 283 -4.37 26.58 -13.36
CA PRO A 283 -5.32 25.63 -13.92
C PRO A 283 -5.08 24.23 -13.36
N TRP A 284 -6.13 23.43 -13.21
CA TRP A 284 -5.99 22.04 -12.82
C TRP A 284 -5.21 21.24 -13.86
N THR A 285 -5.47 21.50 -15.15
CA THR A 285 -4.72 20.92 -16.25
C THR A 285 -4.60 21.92 -17.40
N THR A 286 -3.49 21.86 -18.14
CA THR A 286 -3.35 22.55 -19.43
C THR A 286 -3.44 21.59 -20.62
N CYS A 287 -3.81 20.33 -20.38
CA CYS A 287 -3.98 19.33 -21.43
C CYS A 287 -5.28 19.47 -22.22
N GLY A 288 -6.23 20.29 -21.73
CA GLY A 288 -7.50 20.59 -22.38
C GLY A 288 -7.30 21.40 -23.66
N GLN A 289 -8.10 21.10 -24.68
CA GLN A 289 -8.12 21.82 -25.96
C GLN A 289 -9.52 21.84 -26.55
N SER A 290 -9.85 22.92 -27.27
CA SER A 290 -11.07 22.98 -28.07
C SER A 290 -11.25 21.72 -28.92
N ARG A 291 -12.50 21.25 -29.01
CA ARG A 291 -12.88 20.04 -29.75
C ARG A 291 -12.42 20.08 -31.21
N ASP A 292 -12.43 21.28 -31.79
CA ASP A 292 -12.10 21.55 -33.18
C ASP A 292 -10.65 22.01 -33.37
N TYR A 293 -9.77 21.72 -32.40
CA TYR A 293 -8.35 22.07 -32.49
C TYR A 293 -7.73 21.55 -33.80
N SER A 294 -7.37 22.48 -34.67
CA SER A 294 -6.80 22.24 -36.00
C SER A 294 -5.29 22.52 -36.06
N GLY A 295 -4.61 22.55 -34.91
CA GLY A 295 -3.19 22.89 -34.85
C GLY A 295 -2.30 21.82 -35.47
N THR A 296 -1.12 22.23 -35.95
CA THR A 296 -0.20 21.38 -36.74
C THR A 296 0.53 20.31 -35.91
N LYS A 297 0.54 20.43 -34.57
CA LYS A 297 1.16 19.47 -33.66
C LYS A 297 0.10 18.68 -32.91
N ARG A 298 0.27 17.35 -32.86
CA ARG A 298 -0.50 16.47 -31.97
C ARG A 298 -0.14 16.82 -30.52
N PRO A 299 -1.07 17.34 -29.72
CA PRO A 299 -0.80 17.68 -28.34
C PRO A 299 -0.69 16.41 -27.51
N GLY A 300 0.38 16.33 -26.72
CA GLY A 300 0.60 15.24 -25.79
C GLY A 300 -0.40 15.23 -24.63
N ILE A 301 -0.17 14.31 -23.70
CA ILE A 301 -0.88 14.22 -22.41
C ILE A 301 -0.10 14.86 -21.26
N ALA A 302 1.05 15.45 -21.59
CA ALA A 302 1.82 16.28 -20.68
C ALA A 302 1.15 17.64 -20.59
N GLY A 303 0.97 18.13 -19.39
CA GLY A 303 0.46 19.47 -19.11
C GLY A 303 1.26 20.10 -17.97
N GLU A 304 0.93 21.35 -17.70
CA GLU A 304 1.66 22.25 -16.80
C GLU A 304 0.77 22.78 -15.67
N GLY A 305 -0.46 22.28 -15.55
CA GLY A 305 -1.40 22.57 -14.46
C GLY A 305 -1.08 21.84 -13.16
N TYR A 306 -1.87 22.11 -12.12
CA TYR A 306 -1.64 21.58 -10.77
C TYR A 306 -1.79 20.05 -10.68
N ALA A 307 -2.73 19.45 -11.40
CA ALA A 307 -2.90 17.99 -11.47
C ALA A 307 -2.03 17.34 -12.56
N ASP A 308 -1.28 18.12 -13.33
CA ASP A 308 -0.38 17.60 -14.35
C ASP A 308 0.99 17.22 -13.77
N GLY A 309 1.70 16.32 -14.47
CA GLY A 309 3.02 15.85 -14.05
C GLY A 309 4.10 16.93 -14.01
N HIS A 310 3.96 17.99 -14.82
CA HIS A 310 4.97 19.02 -15.01
C HIS A 310 4.47 20.43 -14.66
N LEU A 311 3.82 20.58 -13.49
CA LEU A 311 3.38 21.89 -13.00
C LEU A 311 4.45 22.97 -13.21
N THR A 312 4.10 23.97 -14.00
CA THR A 312 4.96 25.11 -14.33
C THR A 312 4.09 26.36 -14.38
N GLN A 313 4.17 27.18 -13.35
CA GLN A 313 3.42 28.43 -13.29
C GLN A 313 4.31 29.58 -12.80
N THR A 314 4.35 30.68 -13.54
CA THR A 314 5.08 31.89 -13.12
C THR A 314 4.25 32.71 -12.13
N CYS A 315 4.86 33.07 -11.00
CA CYS A 315 4.26 34.02 -10.06
C CYS A 315 4.23 35.43 -10.66
N PRO A 316 3.08 36.11 -10.73
CA PRO A 316 2.98 37.44 -11.35
C PRO A 316 3.67 38.55 -10.54
N SER A 317 4.00 38.30 -9.27
CA SER A 317 4.56 39.31 -8.36
C SER A 317 6.08 39.23 -8.25
N CYS A 318 6.65 38.02 -8.11
CA CYS A 318 8.09 37.83 -7.91
C CYS A 318 8.77 37.06 -9.05
N SER A 319 8.04 36.72 -10.10
CA SER A 319 8.53 36.01 -11.30
C SER A 319 9.13 34.62 -11.06
N VAL A 320 9.03 34.08 -9.85
CA VAL A 320 9.49 32.72 -9.55
C VAL A 320 8.56 31.70 -10.22
N THR A 321 9.15 30.71 -10.88
CA THR A 321 8.46 29.54 -11.41
C THR A 321 8.08 28.58 -10.30
N ILE A 322 6.79 28.33 -10.15
CA ILE A 322 6.19 27.38 -9.23
C ILE A 322 6.11 26.01 -9.89
N THR A 323 6.72 25.03 -9.24
CA THR A 323 6.73 23.61 -9.63
C THR A 323 6.32 22.72 -8.46
N HIS A 324 5.99 21.45 -8.72
CA HIS A 324 5.74 20.45 -7.66
C HIS A 324 6.90 20.35 -6.66
N GLU A 325 8.14 20.39 -7.14
CA GLU A 325 9.35 20.40 -6.29
C GLU A 325 9.42 21.63 -5.38
N SER A 326 9.12 22.81 -5.92
CA SER A 326 9.10 24.04 -5.13
C SER A 326 8.01 24.03 -4.05
N LEU A 327 6.86 23.40 -4.33
CA LEU A 327 5.76 23.24 -3.37
C LEU A 327 6.12 22.25 -2.25
N ARG A 328 6.82 21.16 -2.58
CA ARG A 328 7.35 20.17 -1.60
C ARG A 328 8.37 20.83 -0.66
N ALA A 329 9.31 21.59 -1.22
CA ALA A 329 10.27 22.39 -0.45
C ALA A 329 9.59 23.44 0.43
N ALA A 330 8.57 24.15 -0.10
CA ALA A 330 7.78 25.11 0.66
C ALA A 330 7.00 24.46 1.81
N LYS A 331 6.45 23.27 1.61
CA LYS A 331 5.82 22.48 2.68
C LYS A 331 6.82 22.20 3.80
N PHE A 332 8.02 21.72 3.47
CA PHE A 332 9.07 21.46 4.47
C PHE A 332 9.44 22.73 5.24
N ARG A 333 9.68 23.84 4.56
CA ARG A 333 9.92 25.15 5.20
C ARG A 333 8.79 25.52 6.18
N ASN A 334 7.54 25.44 5.72
CA ASN A 334 6.39 25.85 6.53
C ASN A 334 6.25 24.98 7.79
N ASP A 335 6.48 23.66 7.68
CA ASP A 335 6.47 22.75 8.82
C ASP A 335 7.63 23.03 9.80
N ILE A 336 8.83 23.40 9.31
CA ILE A 336 9.93 23.85 10.19
C ILE A 336 9.56 25.16 10.90
N GLN A 337 9.07 26.15 10.16
CA GLN A 337 8.69 27.44 10.71
C GLN A 337 7.62 27.27 11.80
N ALA A 338 6.59 26.47 11.56
CA ALA A 338 5.57 26.16 12.57
C ALA A 338 6.15 25.43 13.79
N SER A 339 7.13 24.56 13.60
CA SER A 339 7.85 23.90 14.70
C SER A 339 8.69 24.89 15.53
N VAL A 340 9.26 25.92 14.90
CA VAL A 340 10.02 26.97 15.61
C VAL A 340 9.09 27.96 16.31
N THR A 341 8.04 28.44 15.65
CA THR A 341 7.21 29.55 16.17
C THR A 341 6.11 29.08 17.11
N SER A 342 5.59 27.87 16.88
CA SER A 342 4.39 27.36 17.54
C SER A 342 4.61 26.01 18.20
N ASP A 343 5.86 25.52 18.24
CA ASP A 343 6.21 24.23 18.84
C ASP A 343 5.47 23.03 18.23
N HIS A 344 4.95 23.18 17.00
CA HIS A 344 4.25 22.09 16.31
C HIS A 344 5.19 20.91 16.08
N ALA A 345 4.70 19.70 16.40
CA ALA A 345 5.44 18.48 16.14
C ALA A 345 5.64 18.29 14.62
N MET A 346 6.88 17.98 14.22
CA MET A 346 7.20 17.80 12.81
C MET A 346 6.66 16.46 12.28
N PRO A 347 6.10 16.43 11.06
CA PRO A 347 5.66 15.20 10.40
C PRO A 347 6.75 14.12 10.40
N GLY A 348 6.37 12.87 10.71
CA GLY A 348 7.29 11.73 10.74
C GLY A 348 8.12 11.57 12.02
N THR A 349 7.98 12.47 13.00
CA THR A 349 8.69 12.40 14.30
C THR A 349 7.80 12.00 15.49
N ILE A 350 6.53 11.67 15.25
CA ILE A 350 5.51 11.57 16.32
C ILE A 350 5.20 10.14 16.77
N LEU A 351 5.71 9.09 16.11
CA LEU A 351 5.46 7.71 16.53
C LEU A 351 6.77 6.96 16.74
N ASP A 352 6.77 6.08 17.74
CA ASP A 352 7.86 5.14 17.99
C ASP A 352 8.17 4.30 16.74
N LEU A 353 9.46 4.09 16.46
CA LEU A 353 9.94 3.39 15.25
C LEU A 353 9.59 1.92 15.23
N HIS A 354 9.43 1.29 16.39
CA HIS A 354 9.26 -0.15 16.49
C HIS A 354 7.81 -0.54 16.68
N THR A 355 7.11 0.18 17.54
CA THR A 355 5.72 -0.16 17.89
C THR A 355 4.69 0.64 17.13
N GLY A 356 5.07 1.78 16.53
CA GLY A 356 4.12 2.70 15.90
C GLY A 356 3.22 3.42 16.91
N LEU A 357 3.58 3.42 18.19
CA LEU A 357 2.78 3.99 19.27
C LEU A 357 3.22 5.43 19.61
N PRO A 358 2.30 6.29 20.08
CA PRO A 358 2.62 7.59 20.67
C PRO A 358 3.11 7.42 22.12
N LYS A 359 4.41 7.14 22.29
CA LYS A 359 5.02 6.91 23.62
C LYS A 359 5.69 8.19 24.14
N PRO A 360 5.41 8.62 25.39
CA PRO A 360 6.13 9.73 26.00
C PRO A 360 7.65 9.56 25.94
N LEU A 361 8.33 10.61 25.52
CA LEU A 361 9.77 10.65 25.31
C LEU A 361 10.45 11.17 26.56
N LYS A 362 11.37 10.39 27.12
CA LYS A 362 12.18 10.83 28.26
C LYS A 362 13.51 11.37 27.77
N TYR A 363 13.94 12.50 28.30
CA TYR A 363 15.36 12.84 28.28
C TYR A 363 16.09 11.90 29.25
N ASP A 364 17.24 11.38 28.83
CA ASP A 364 18.10 10.61 29.74
C ASP A 364 18.44 11.50 30.94
N SER A 365 18.10 11.05 32.15
CA SER A 365 18.16 11.82 33.40
C SER A 365 19.50 12.49 33.68
N ASP A 366 19.48 13.61 34.41
CA ASP A 366 20.61 14.44 34.89
C ASP A 366 21.75 13.70 35.64
N ASN A 367 21.66 12.38 35.85
CA ASN A 367 22.64 11.58 36.57
C ASN A 367 23.54 10.68 35.69
N SER A 368 23.40 10.73 34.37
CA SER A 368 24.46 10.23 33.48
C SER A 368 25.14 11.41 32.79
N ASN A 369 26.45 11.32 32.58
CA ASN A 369 27.24 12.29 31.79
C ASN A 369 26.83 12.31 30.29
N SER A 370 25.59 11.91 29.95
CA SER A 370 25.07 11.63 28.62
C SER A 370 23.61 12.08 28.44
N ALA A 371 23.15 13.15 29.10
CA ALA A 371 21.81 13.71 28.88
C ALA A 371 21.63 14.09 27.40
N GLY A 372 21.05 13.17 26.63
CA GLY A 372 20.90 13.23 25.18
C GLY A 372 19.46 13.47 24.77
N CYS A 373 19.28 14.14 23.64
CA CYS A 373 18.00 14.16 22.92
C CYS A 373 17.51 12.74 22.61
N PRO A 374 16.20 12.45 22.77
CA PRO A 374 15.60 11.26 22.17
C PRO A 374 15.84 11.24 20.66
N ASP A 375 16.28 10.10 20.11
CA ASP A 375 16.56 9.95 18.67
C ASP A 375 15.36 10.29 17.78
N GLN A 376 14.15 10.14 18.31
CA GLN A 376 12.90 10.54 17.66
C GLN A 376 12.78 12.03 17.36
N LEU A 377 13.36 12.90 18.20
CA LEU A 377 13.33 14.35 18.02
C LEU A 377 14.55 14.91 17.27
N PHE A 378 15.57 14.08 17.00
CA PHE A 378 16.74 14.50 16.26
C PHE A 378 16.41 15.16 14.90
N PRO A 379 15.51 14.58 14.05
CA PRO A 379 15.21 15.17 12.74
C PRO A 379 14.59 16.56 12.84
N ALA A 380 13.70 16.77 13.81
CA ALA A 380 13.07 18.07 14.04
C ALA A 380 14.12 19.12 14.46
N ARG A 381 15.11 18.75 15.27
CA ARG A 381 16.20 19.66 15.66
C ARG A 381 17.13 19.97 14.51
N LEU A 382 17.49 18.95 13.72
CA LEU A 382 18.29 19.14 12.52
C LEU A 382 17.60 20.11 11.56
N ALA A 383 16.29 19.96 11.36
CA ALA A 383 15.53 20.85 10.51
C ALA A 383 15.46 22.29 11.06
N ARG A 384 15.19 22.45 12.36
CA ARG A 384 15.10 23.77 13.03
C ARG A 384 16.43 24.52 13.07
N ARG A 385 17.52 23.84 13.46
CA ARG A 385 18.83 24.46 13.75
C ARG A 385 19.80 24.40 12.57
N GLY A 386 19.73 23.34 11.78
CA GLY A 386 20.67 23.09 10.70
C GLY A 386 20.16 23.57 9.34
N LEU A 387 18.92 23.23 8.97
CA LEU A 387 18.45 23.34 7.58
C LEU A 387 17.58 24.58 7.31
N LEU A 388 17.01 25.22 8.34
CA LEU A 388 16.01 26.28 8.15
C LEU A 388 16.52 27.45 7.30
N ALA A 389 17.74 27.94 7.59
CA ALA A 389 18.30 29.10 6.90
C ALA A 389 18.41 28.82 5.40
N GLU A 390 19.00 27.69 5.03
CA GLU A 390 19.23 27.31 3.63
C GLU A 390 17.93 27.02 2.89
N VAL A 391 16.97 26.38 3.56
CA VAL A 391 15.62 26.15 3.02
C VAL A 391 14.91 27.48 2.73
N VAL A 392 15.07 28.48 3.59
CA VAL A 392 14.53 29.83 3.38
C VAL A 392 15.25 30.52 2.23
N GLU A 393 16.58 30.48 2.19
CA GLU A 393 17.39 31.11 1.14
C GLU A 393 17.07 30.55 -0.25
N MET A 394 16.98 29.22 -0.40
CA MET A 394 16.72 28.60 -1.71
C MET A 394 15.35 29.00 -2.28
N LEU A 395 14.38 29.33 -1.42
CA LEU A 395 13.04 29.74 -1.81
C LEU A 395 12.91 31.24 -2.09
N LYS A 396 13.98 32.05 -1.96
CA LYS A 396 13.94 33.48 -2.31
C LYS A 396 13.93 33.71 -3.83
N PRO A 397 13.27 34.78 -4.30
CA PRO A 397 13.38 35.19 -5.69
C PRO A 397 14.84 35.44 -6.10
N GLY A 398 15.23 34.97 -7.28
CA GLY A 398 16.60 35.11 -7.80
C GLY A 398 17.62 34.09 -7.26
N SER A 399 17.20 33.11 -6.46
CA SER A 399 18.05 31.98 -6.07
C SER A 399 18.61 31.26 -7.31
N LYS A 400 19.91 30.95 -7.29
CA LYS A 400 20.59 30.21 -8.38
C LYS A 400 20.23 28.72 -8.38
N VAL A 401 19.67 28.22 -7.28
CA VAL A 401 19.35 26.80 -7.08
C VAL A 401 17.83 26.64 -7.10
N ALA A 402 17.34 25.74 -7.96
CA ALA A 402 15.93 25.40 -8.03
C ALA A 402 15.48 24.71 -6.72
N PRO A 403 14.44 25.20 -6.02
CA PRO A 403 14.01 24.63 -4.75
C PRO A 403 13.47 23.20 -4.93
N SER A 404 14.00 22.25 -4.16
CA SER A 404 13.53 20.86 -4.14
C SER A 404 13.96 20.16 -2.85
N MET A 405 13.32 19.04 -2.53
CA MET A 405 13.76 18.21 -1.40
C MET A 405 15.11 17.50 -1.66
N MET A 406 15.52 17.40 -2.92
CA MET A 406 16.84 16.92 -3.31
C MET A 406 17.94 17.86 -2.80
N VAL A 407 17.77 19.17 -3.01
CA VAL A 407 18.71 20.19 -2.51
C VAL A 407 18.80 20.16 -0.98
N VAL A 408 17.65 20.00 -0.30
CA VAL A 408 17.61 19.85 1.16
C VAL A 408 18.39 18.62 1.62
N ARG A 409 18.22 17.47 0.94
CA ARG A 409 18.96 16.26 1.25
C ARG A 409 20.45 16.45 1.02
N ASP A 410 20.84 17.02 -0.11
CA ASP A 410 22.25 17.20 -0.46
C ASP A 410 22.96 18.10 0.55
N ASN A 411 22.28 19.17 0.98
CA ASN A 411 22.78 19.99 2.06
C ASN A 411 22.92 19.21 3.39
N MET A 412 21.89 18.46 3.77
CA MET A 412 21.93 17.61 4.96
C MET A 412 23.11 16.61 4.93
N GLU A 413 23.38 16.02 3.76
CA GLU A 413 24.54 15.15 3.54
C GLU A 413 25.85 15.90 3.69
N GLU A 414 26.00 17.02 2.99
CA GLU A 414 27.25 17.78 2.95
C GLU A 414 27.63 18.33 4.33
N ASN A 415 26.65 18.85 5.07
CA ASN A 415 26.90 19.63 6.28
C ASN A 415 26.73 18.85 7.58
N PHE A 416 25.94 17.78 7.63
CA PHE A 416 25.56 17.16 8.91
C PHE A 416 25.77 15.65 8.97
N THR A 417 25.37 14.90 7.94
CA THR A 417 25.28 13.43 8.06
C THR A 417 26.30 12.68 7.22
N GLY A 418 26.88 13.32 6.20
CA GLY A 418 27.82 12.72 5.27
C GLY A 418 29.15 12.37 5.92
N LYS A 419 29.93 11.53 5.21
CA LYS A 419 31.24 11.04 5.68
C LYS A 419 32.24 12.17 5.98
N PHE A 420 32.13 13.27 5.25
CA PHE A 420 33.02 14.41 5.32
C PHE A 420 32.38 15.65 5.97
N ALA A 421 31.16 15.51 6.51
CA ALA A 421 30.48 16.60 7.19
C ALA A 421 31.26 17.05 8.43
N ASP A 422 31.28 18.36 8.71
CA ASP A 422 31.91 18.86 9.93
C ASP A 422 31.10 18.40 11.15
N SER A 423 31.71 17.51 11.92
CA SER A 423 31.20 17.02 13.19
C SER A 423 30.75 18.10 14.18
N LYS A 424 31.27 19.34 14.08
CA LYS A 424 30.83 20.48 14.91
C LYS A 424 29.37 20.84 14.66
N ASN A 425 28.92 20.76 13.40
CA ASN A 425 27.53 21.02 13.04
C ASN A 425 26.60 20.02 13.73
N LEU A 426 27.00 18.74 13.75
CA LEU A 426 26.22 17.71 14.43
C LEU A 426 26.24 17.88 15.96
N LYS A 427 27.33 18.39 16.54
CA LYS A 427 27.40 18.73 17.96
C LYS A 427 26.36 19.79 18.36
N GLU A 428 26.20 20.85 17.57
CA GLU A 428 25.20 21.91 17.81
C GLU A 428 23.76 21.40 17.72
N VAL A 429 23.50 20.47 16.79
CA VAL A 429 22.18 19.85 16.61
C VAL A 429 21.86 18.85 17.73
N MET A 430 22.81 17.99 18.10
CA MET A 430 22.59 16.93 19.09
C MET A 430 22.52 17.46 20.52
N ASN A 431 23.15 18.60 20.81
CA ASN A 431 23.13 19.28 22.12
C ASN A 431 23.50 18.36 23.31
N ARG A 432 24.49 17.47 23.13
CA ARG A 432 24.98 16.56 24.19
C ARG A 432 26.00 17.29 25.08
N HIS A 433 25.62 17.55 26.33
CA HIS A 433 26.49 18.17 27.33
C HIS A 433 27.54 17.16 27.84
N GLY A 434 28.73 17.62 28.24
CA GLY A 434 29.80 16.76 28.78
C GLY A 434 30.70 16.06 27.76
N HIS A 435 30.27 15.94 26.50
CA HIS A 435 31.05 15.32 25.40
C HIS A 435 32.03 16.31 24.77
N LYS A 436 33.34 16.00 24.84
CA LYS A 436 34.42 16.87 24.33
C LYS A 436 35.02 16.38 23.02
N LYS A 437 34.96 15.08 22.72
CA LYS A 437 35.58 14.52 21.50
C LYS A 437 34.60 14.55 20.34
N VAL A 438 35.06 15.07 19.22
CA VAL A 438 34.37 15.07 17.92
C VAL A 438 33.84 13.68 17.52
N THR A 439 34.56 12.61 17.84
CA THR A 439 34.18 11.22 17.54
C THR A 439 32.94 10.72 18.28
N GLU A 440 32.49 11.43 19.32
CA GLU A 440 31.32 11.10 20.16
C GLU A 440 30.00 11.63 19.56
N PHE A 441 30.08 12.50 18.55
CA PHE A 441 28.93 13.04 17.82
C PHE A 441 28.71 12.24 16.54
N ARG A 442 27.94 11.15 16.65
CA ARG A 442 27.52 10.33 15.51
C ARG A 442 26.04 10.02 15.63
N LEU A 443 25.35 10.05 14.49
CA LEU A 443 23.94 9.73 14.43
C LEU A 443 23.71 8.22 14.62
N SER A 444 22.91 7.86 15.63
CA SER A 444 22.51 6.49 15.94
C SER A 444 21.65 5.89 14.82
N LEU A 445 21.54 4.57 14.73
CA LEU A 445 20.71 3.90 13.72
C LEU A 445 19.23 4.33 13.77
N ASP A 446 18.71 4.65 14.96
CA ASP A 446 17.34 5.07 15.12
C ASP A 446 17.14 6.56 14.80
N GLY A 447 18.07 7.44 15.18
CA GLY A 447 18.06 8.84 14.73
C GLY A 447 18.17 8.94 13.20
N ARG A 448 18.95 8.05 12.60
CA ARG A 448 19.01 7.83 11.15
C ARG A 448 17.65 7.45 10.58
N ARG A 449 17.00 6.40 11.10
CA ARG A 449 15.68 5.91 10.68
C ARG A 449 14.59 6.98 10.84
N GLN A 450 14.59 7.72 11.94
CA GLN A 450 13.64 8.81 12.18
C GLN A 450 13.82 9.94 11.16
N THR A 451 15.07 10.28 10.84
CA THR A 451 15.35 11.28 9.79
C THR A 451 14.75 10.84 8.45
N ARG A 452 14.83 9.55 8.13
CA ARG A 452 14.21 9.00 6.91
C ARG A 452 12.69 9.14 6.91
N LYS A 453 12.06 8.82 8.03
CA LYS A 453 10.61 8.87 8.21
C LYS A 453 10.05 10.29 8.18
N MET A 454 10.83 11.28 8.61
CA MET A 454 10.51 12.70 8.45
C MET A 454 10.62 13.10 6.98
N MET A 455 11.75 12.79 6.31
CA MET A 455 11.98 13.17 4.91
C MET A 455 10.94 12.54 3.94
N SER A 456 10.45 11.33 4.23
CA SER A 456 9.43 10.66 3.42
C SER A 456 8.13 11.47 3.26
N ARG A 457 7.83 12.39 4.18
CA ARG A 457 6.63 13.26 4.13
C ARG A 457 6.67 14.33 3.06
N TYR A 458 7.84 14.56 2.46
CA TYR A 458 8.07 15.69 1.57
C TYR A 458 8.56 15.28 0.17
N TRP A 459 9.00 14.02 -0.02
CA TRP A 459 9.60 13.59 -1.29
C TRP A 459 8.68 13.69 -2.49
N GLU A 460 7.44 13.22 -2.35
CA GLU A 460 6.48 13.16 -3.45
C GLU A 460 5.21 13.96 -3.14
N ASN A 461 5.18 14.66 -2.01
CA ASN A 461 3.95 15.18 -1.41
C ASN A 461 4.11 16.63 -0.93
N SER A 462 3.26 17.51 -1.46
CA SER A 462 3.10 18.92 -1.04
C SER A 462 1.81 19.18 -0.26
N SER A 463 0.97 18.15 -0.10
CA SER A 463 -0.28 18.21 0.66
C SER A 463 -0.03 18.20 2.18
N PRO A 464 -1.01 18.54 3.03
CA PRO A 464 -0.84 18.52 4.50
C PRO A 464 -0.69 17.12 5.11
N PHE A 465 -0.90 16.06 4.33
CA PHE A 465 -0.97 14.67 4.79
C PHE A 465 0.41 14.00 4.85
N ALA A 466 0.48 12.85 5.52
CA ALA A 466 1.73 12.09 5.68
C ALA A 466 2.19 11.35 4.41
N ILE A 467 1.37 11.29 3.36
CA ILE A 467 1.65 10.56 2.10
C ILE A 467 0.96 11.21 0.91
N ASP A 468 1.45 10.92 -0.30
CA ASP A 468 0.80 11.29 -1.56
C ASP A 468 -0.50 10.49 -1.76
N LEU A 469 -1.63 11.15 -1.49
CA LEU A 469 -2.96 10.54 -1.60
C LEU A 469 -3.39 10.26 -3.04
N VAL A 470 -2.83 10.96 -4.05
CA VAL A 470 -3.12 10.63 -5.46
C VAL A 470 -2.58 9.23 -5.76
N GLY A 471 -1.32 8.97 -5.39
CA GLY A 471 -0.72 7.65 -5.50
C GLY A 471 -1.49 6.57 -4.75
N CYS A 472 -1.96 6.85 -3.53
CA CYS A 472 -2.78 5.93 -2.74
C CYS A 472 -4.06 5.53 -3.48
N VAL A 473 -4.84 6.50 -3.98
CA VAL A 473 -6.09 6.24 -4.71
C VAL A 473 -5.84 5.42 -5.98
N MET A 474 -4.76 5.70 -6.71
CA MET A 474 -4.44 4.94 -7.92
C MET A 474 -4.13 3.47 -7.63
N ARG A 475 -3.38 3.19 -6.55
CA ARG A 475 -3.08 1.83 -6.11
C ARG A 475 -4.31 1.12 -5.57
N GLN A 476 -5.07 1.78 -4.68
CA GLN A 476 -6.36 1.27 -4.21
C GLN A 476 -7.36 1.01 -5.35
N GLY A 477 -7.30 1.80 -6.43
CA GLY A 477 -8.08 1.59 -7.64
C GLY A 477 -7.76 0.26 -8.34
N THR A 478 -6.51 -0.20 -8.30
CA THR A 478 -6.11 -1.51 -8.83
C THR A 478 -6.69 -2.66 -8.00
N PHE A 479 -6.74 -2.49 -6.67
CA PHE A 479 -7.43 -3.43 -5.78
C PHE A 479 -8.94 -3.45 -6.09
N THR A 480 -9.55 -2.28 -6.15
CA THR A 480 -10.98 -2.07 -6.46
C THR A 480 -11.41 -2.77 -7.75
N GLU A 481 -10.67 -2.58 -8.83
CA GLU A 481 -10.95 -3.22 -10.13
C GLU A 481 -10.88 -4.75 -10.04
N LYS A 482 -9.88 -5.30 -9.35
CA LYS A 482 -9.73 -6.74 -9.15
C LYS A 482 -10.89 -7.31 -8.33
N MET A 483 -11.32 -6.62 -7.28
CA MET A 483 -12.47 -7.04 -6.46
C MET A 483 -13.77 -7.01 -7.26
N CYS A 484 -13.97 -5.98 -8.12
CA CYS A 484 -15.13 -5.92 -9.01
C CYS A 484 -15.13 -7.05 -10.05
N LYS A 485 -13.97 -7.39 -10.61
CA LYS A 485 -13.82 -8.49 -11.58
C LYS A 485 -14.05 -9.87 -10.98
N LEU A 486 -13.75 -10.06 -9.69
CA LEU A 486 -14.08 -11.29 -8.95
C LEU A 486 -15.58 -11.46 -8.71
N ASP A 487 -16.32 -10.35 -8.70
CA ASP A 487 -17.77 -10.27 -8.68
C ASP A 487 -18.47 -11.01 -7.53
N TRP A 488 -17.85 -11.01 -6.34
CA TRP A 488 -18.35 -11.74 -5.17
C TRP A 488 -19.71 -11.29 -4.66
N LEU A 489 -20.12 -10.04 -4.94
CA LEU A 489 -21.43 -9.52 -4.55
C LEU A 489 -22.59 -10.31 -5.18
N HIS A 490 -22.38 -10.91 -6.34
CA HIS A 490 -23.42 -11.66 -7.05
C HIS A 490 -23.40 -13.16 -6.72
N PHE A 491 -22.59 -13.59 -5.75
CA PHE A 491 -22.57 -15.00 -5.36
C PHE A 491 -23.74 -15.31 -4.42
N PRO A 492 -24.55 -16.35 -4.68
CA PRO A 492 -25.57 -16.81 -3.74
C PRO A 492 -25.02 -17.16 -2.36
N THR A 493 -23.72 -17.45 -2.28
CA THR A 493 -23.00 -17.81 -1.05
C THR A 493 -22.05 -16.72 -0.58
N ALA A 494 -22.21 -15.46 -1.01
CA ALA A 494 -21.29 -14.37 -0.69
C ALA A 494 -21.04 -14.22 0.82
N ARG A 495 -22.09 -14.35 1.65
CA ARG A 495 -21.96 -14.28 3.11
C ARG A 495 -21.10 -15.41 3.69
N ASN A 496 -21.34 -16.65 3.26
CA ASN A 496 -20.55 -17.81 3.69
C ASN A 496 -19.09 -17.70 3.23
N LEU A 497 -18.89 -17.20 2.00
CA LEU A 497 -17.56 -16.92 1.46
C LEU A 497 -16.81 -15.97 2.40
N VAL A 498 -17.41 -14.83 2.72
CA VAL A 498 -16.80 -13.80 3.58
C VAL A 498 -16.52 -14.33 5.00
N ALA A 499 -17.39 -15.15 5.57
CA ALA A 499 -17.15 -15.79 6.88
C ALA A 499 -15.85 -16.62 6.87
N ASP A 500 -15.62 -17.39 5.80
CA ASP A 500 -14.36 -18.13 5.62
C ASP A 500 -13.14 -17.18 5.45
N LEU A 501 -13.32 -16.02 4.79
CA LEU A 501 -12.27 -15.01 4.62
C LEU A 501 -11.84 -14.37 5.94
N LEU A 502 -12.78 -14.08 6.84
CA LEU A 502 -12.50 -13.53 8.17
C LEU A 502 -11.59 -14.47 8.99
N LYS A 503 -11.84 -15.78 8.89
CA LYS A 503 -10.97 -16.80 9.50
C LYS A 503 -9.57 -16.79 8.88
N LYS A 504 -9.48 -16.70 7.55
CA LYS A 504 -8.20 -16.64 6.83
C LYS A 504 -7.41 -15.38 7.17
N TYR A 505 -8.08 -14.25 7.34
CA TYR A 505 -7.49 -12.99 7.79
C TYR A 505 -6.89 -13.06 9.19
N THR A 506 -7.62 -13.64 10.15
CA THR A 506 -7.10 -13.82 11.52
C THR A 506 -5.82 -14.67 11.49
N ARG A 507 -5.79 -15.73 10.69
CA ARG A 507 -4.58 -16.54 10.47
C ARG A 507 -3.46 -15.75 9.80
N PHE A 508 -3.78 -14.89 8.83
CA PHE A 508 -2.79 -14.02 8.19
C PHE A 508 -2.14 -13.04 9.17
N VAL A 509 -2.90 -12.50 10.13
CA VAL A 509 -2.35 -11.62 11.18
C VAL A 509 -1.38 -12.39 12.09
N ASP A 510 -1.65 -13.66 12.38
CA ASP A 510 -0.68 -14.50 13.09
C ASP A 510 0.61 -14.73 12.26
N ILE A 511 0.52 -14.74 10.91
CA ILE A 511 1.69 -14.79 10.02
C ILE A 511 2.44 -13.45 10.04
N ILE A 512 1.76 -12.31 10.12
CA ILE A 512 2.39 -11.00 10.34
C ILE A 512 3.17 -11.00 11.67
N ALA A 513 2.62 -11.56 12.75
CA ALA A 513 3.31 -11.69 14.02
C ALA A 513 4.61 -12.53 13.91
N ILE A 514 4.58 -13.61 13.12
CA ILE A 514 5.78 -14.41 12.81
C ILE A 514 6.78 -13.57 12.01
N ALA A 515 6.31 -12.83 10.99
CA ALA A 515 7.17 -11.97 10.19
C ALA A 515 7.88 -10.91 11.04
N ALA A 516 7.18 -10.30 12.01
CA ALA A 516 7.72 -9.28 12.90
C ALA A 516 8.90 -9.77 13.76
N THR A 517 8.96 -11.08 14.04
CA THR A 517 10.04 -11.72 14.80
C THR A 517 11.05 -12.47 13.93
N THR A 518 10.80 -12.55 12.62
CA THR A 518 11.68 -13.25 11.66
C THR A 518 12.43 -12.26 10.80
N LYS A 519 13.76 -12.31 10.87
CA LYS A 519 14.63 -11.39 10.12
C LYS A 519 14.34 -11.45 8.61
N ASP A 520 14.24 -10.28 7.99
CA ASP A 520 14.06 -10.09 6.53
C ASP A 520 12.76 -10.71 5.96
N LYS A 521 11.71 -10.93 6.78
CA LYS A 521 10.42 -11.50 6.34
C LYS A 521 9.26 -10.53 6.42
N VAL A 522 8.30 -10.77 5.53
CA VAL A 522 7.12 -9.94 5.27
C VAL A 522 5.97 -10.85 4.89
N ALA A 523 4.79 -10.62 5.49
CA ALA A 523 3.57 -11.28 5.06
C ALA A 523 2.88 -10.48 3.93
N VAL A 524 2.46 -11.17 2.86
CA VAL A 524 1.73 -10.56 1.72
C VAL A 524 0.34 -11.18 1.60
N PRO A 525 -0.74 -10.38 1.56
CA PRO A 525 -2.10 -10.88 1.47
C PRO A 525 -2.41 -11.41 0.06
N THR A 526 -3.29 -12.41 -0.02
CA THR A 526 -4.09 -12.66 -1.23
C THR A 526 -5.28 -11.69 -1.26
N LEU A 527 -5.89 -11.46 -2.43
CA LEU A 527 -7.03 -10.52 -2.60
C LEU A 527 -8.17 -10.74 -1.58
N ASP A 528 -8.42 -12.01 -1.25
CA ASP A 528 -9.45 -12.43 -0.30
C ASP A 528 -9.13 -12.07 1.17
N VAL A 529 -7.87 -12.17 1.57
CA VAL A 529 -7.36 -11.67 2.85
C VAL A 529 -7.29 -10.14 2.85
N ASP A 530 -6.96 -9.54 1.72
CA ASP A 530 -6.78 -8.08 1.63
C ASP A 530 -8.12 -7.34 1.77
N LEU A 531 -9.22 -7.88 1.22
CA LEU A 531 -10.56 -7.32 1.42
C LEU A 531 -10.92 -7.18 2.91
N THR A 532 -10.73 -8.25 3.68
CA THR A 532 -11.04 -8.27 5.12
C THR A 532 -10.05 -7.37 5.89
N TRP A 533 -8.79 -7.32 5.46
CA TRP A 533 -7.80 -6.43 6.06
C TRP A 533 -8.11 -4.94 5.83
N HIS A 534 -8.41 -4.52 4.60
CA HIS A 534 -8.84 -3.14 4.31
C HIS A 534 -10.13 -2.79 5.06
N THR A 535 -11.09 -3.72 5.14
CA THR A 535 -12.32 -3.51 5.92
C THR A 535 -12.01 -3.25 7.40
N HIS A 536 -11.04 -3.96 7.99
CA HIS A 536 -10.64 -3.71 9.38
C HIS A 536 -9.92 -2.37 9.54
N GLN A 537 -9.04 -1.99 8.60
CA GLN A 537 -8.32 -0.71 8.66
C GLN A 537 -9.25 0.50 8.69
N LEU A 538 -10.43 0.38 8.08
CA LEU A 538 -11.51 1.37 8.11
C LEU A 538 -12.23 1.48 9.47
N SER A 539 -11.92 0.60 10.41
CA SER A 539 -12.28 0.67 11.84
C SER A 539 -11.01 0.88 12.68
N PRO A 540 -10.34 2.03 12.58
CA PRO A 540 -8.93 2.17 12.95
C PRO A 540 -8.64 1.98 14.45
N GLN A 541 -9.58 2.32 15.35
CA GLN A 541 -9.42 2.06 16.79
C GLN A 541 -9.44 0.55 17.08
N SER A 542 -10.43 -0.19 16.55
CA SER A 542 -10.50 -1.66 16.65
C SER A 542 -9.26 -2.31 16.03
N TYR A 543 -8.86 -1.87 14.84
CA TYR A 543 -7.68 -2.39 14.14
C TYR A 543 -6.38 -2.14 14.91
N PHE A 544 -6.24 -0.97 15.51
CA PHE A 544 -5.10 -0.64 16.37
C PHE A 544 -5.03 -1.58 17.57
N VAL A 545 -6.13 -1.77 18.30
CA VAL A 545 -6.19 -2.66 19.47
C VAL A 545 -5.89 -4.11 19.07
N PHE A 546 -6.54 -4.60 18.03
CA PHE A 546 -6.39 -5.97 17.53
C PHE A 546 -4.95 -6.27 17.09
N THR A 547 -4.34 -5.39 16.29
CA THR A 547 -2.98 -5.60 15.78
C THR A 547 -1.92 -5.46 16.88
N LEU A 548 -2.11 -4.52 17.81
CA LEU A 548 -1.23 -4.39 18.97
C LEU A 548 -1.28 -5.65 19.83
N ALA A 549 -2.47 -6.18 20.11
CA ALA A 549 -2.64 -7.41 20.89
C ALA A 549 -2.01 -8.64 20.22
N LYS A 550 -2.09 -8.73 18.88
CA LYS A 550 -1.60 -9.88 18.11
C LYS A 550 -0.12 -9.83 17.77
N THR A 551 0.43 -8.63 17.55
CA THR A 551 1.77 -8.46 16.94
C THR A 551 2.72 -7.62 17.79
N GLY A 552 2.22 -6.96 18.84
CA GLY A 552 3.02 -6.03 19.66
C GLY A 552 3.31 -4.67 19.01
N ALA A 553 2.76 -4.42 17.82
CA ALA A 553 2.91 -3.16 17.11
C ALA A 553 1.61 -2.79 16.37
N PHE A 554 1.47 -1.50 16.06
CA PHE A 554 0.43 -1.06 15.14
C PHE A 554 0.85 -1.41 13.71
N VAL A 555 0.18 -2.40 13.11
CA VAL A 555 0.56 -2.95 11.80
C VAL A 555 0.14 -1.99 10.69
N ASP A 556 1.11 -1.62 9.86
CA ASP A 556 0.86 -0.80 8.67
C ASP A 556 0.46 -1.66 7.46
N HIS A 557 -0.29 -1.05 6.55
CA HIS A 557 -0.52 -1.59 5.21
C HIS A 557 0.33 -0.77 4.24
N ASN A 558 1.49 -1.32 3.88
CA ASN A 558 2.45 -0.58 3.07
C ASN A 558 1.95 -0.46 1.63
N ASP A 559 1.72 0.77 1.23
CA ASP A 559 1.15 1.13 -0.05
C ASP A 559 2.18 1.12 -1.20
N LYS A 560 3.50 1.02 -0.93
CA LYS A 560 4.52 0.84 -1.98
C LYS A 560 5.48 -0.31 -1.69
N VAL A 561 5.43 -1.34 -2.53
CA VAL A 561 6.23 -2.56 -2.43
C VAL A 561 6.89 -2.86 -3.76
N ASP A 562 8.20 -3.03 -3.76
CA ASP A 562 8.92 -3.54 -4.94
C ASP A 562 8.32 -4.88 -5.41
N GLU A 563 7.95 -4.97 -6.69
CA GLU A 563 7.26 -6.14 -7.23
C GLU A 563 8.04 -7.46 -7.05
N ASP A 564 9.37 -7.43 -7.17
CA ASP A 564 10.21 -8.61 -6.93
C ASP A 564 10.21 -9.04 -5.45
N LYS A 565 10.26 -8.06 -4.53
CA LYS A 565 10.12 -8.33 -3.10
C LYS A 565 8.74 -8.86 -2.75
N LEU A 566 7.69 -8.32 -3.38
CA LEU A 566 6.31 -8.79 -3.19
C LEU A 566 6.21 -10.27 -3.59
N SER A 567 6.79 -10.64 -4.73
CA SER A 567 6.82 -12.01 -5.23
C SER A 567 7.56 -12.96 -4.26
N THR A 568 8.72 -12.54 -3.76
CA THR A 568 9.51 -13.31 -2.79
C THR A 568 8.79 -13.46 -1.44
N ALA A 569 8.14 -12.40 -0.97
CA ALA A 569 7.38 -12.40 0.28
C ALA A 569 6.10 -13.23 0.18
N PHE A 570 5.45 -13.26 -1.00
CA PHE A 570 4.30 -14.12 -1.26
C PHE A 570 4.66 -15.62 -1.21
N GLU A 571 5.84 -16.00 -1.73
CA GLU A 571 6.36 -17.36 -1.57
C GLU A 571 6.53 -17.73 -0.10
N TRP A 572 7.20 -16.87 0.67
CA TRP A 572 7.41 -17.09 2.10
C TRP A 572 6.07 -17.20 2.86
N THR A 573 5.14 -16.28 2.59
CA THR A 573 3.81 -16.28 3.22
C THR A 573 3.06 -17.58 2.92
N SER A 574 3.10 -18.02 1.66
CA SER A 574 2.44 -19.27 1.22
C SER A 574 3.01 -20.48 1.95
N LYS A 575 4.34 -20.55 2.06
CA LYS A 575 5.04 -21.62 2.77
C LYS A 575 4.71 -21.62 4.27
N THR A 576 4.86 -20.49 4.95
CA THR A 576 4.63 -20.39 6.40
C THR A 576 3.18 -20.67 6.75
N TYR A 577 2.21 -20.23 5.94
CA TYR A 577 0.81 -20.55 6.13
C TYR A 577 0.55 -22.06 6.00
N GLN A 578 1.11 -22.70 4.96
CA GLN A 578 0.95 -24.14 4.75
C GLN A 578 1.57 -24.97 5.88
N GLU A 579 2.77 -24.61 6.33
CA GLU A 579 3.46 -25.27 7.45
C GLU A 579 2.67 -25.15 8.76
N LYS A 580 2.10 -23.96 9.02
CA LYS A 580 1.38 -23.68 10.27
C LYS A 580 -0.03 -24.25 10.32
N TYR A 581 -0.79 -24.17 9.22
CA TYR A 581 -2.21 -24.48 9.20
C TYR A 581 -2.57 -25.76 8.43
N GLY A 582 -1.63 -26.36 7.68
CA GLY A 582 -1.91 -27.57 6.92
C GLY A 582 -2.89 -27.36 5.76
N GLU A 583 -2.99 -26.12 5.26
CA GLU A 583 -3.86 -25.72 4.16
C GLU A 583 -3.08 -24.87 3.15
N VAL A 584 -3.46 -24.92 1.86
CA VAL A 584 -2.85 -24.04 0.84
C VAL A 584 -3.29 -22.59 1.07
N TYR A 585 -2.35 -21.65 0.97
CA TYR A 585 -2.63 -20.23 1.18
C TYR A 585 -3.41 -19.60 0.02
N SER A 586 -2.89 -19.72 -1.19
CA SER A 586 -3.59 -19.33 -2.43
C SER A 586 -4.22 -20.57 -3.05
N GLN A 587 -5.49 -20.48 -3.43
CA GLN A 587 -6.20 -21.53 -4.16
C GLN A 587 -6.11 -21.36 -5.68
N CYS A 588 -5.84 -20.14 -6.17
CA CYS A 588 -5.79 -19.80 -7.60
C CYS A 588 -4.88 -20.73 -8.40
N LYS A 589 -5.34 -21.13 -9.59
CA LYS A 589 -4.66 -22.08 -10.51
C LYS A 589 -3.86 -21.42 -11.63
N CYS A 590 -3.56 -20.12 -11.54
CA CYS A 590 -2.67 -19.48 -12.51
C CYS A 590 -1.26 -20.09 -12.45
N TRP A 591 -0.48 -19.96 -13.53
CA TRP A 591 0.87 -20.54 -13.60
C TRP A 591 1.76 -20.10 -12.43
N TYR A 592 1.64 -18.85 -12.01
CA TYR A 592 2.46 -18.30 -10.93
C TYR A 592 2.10 -18.91 -9.57
N CYS A 593 0.82 -18.96 -9.20
CA CYS A 593 0.38 -19.51 -7.91
C CYS A 593 0.71 -21.00 -7.79
N GLU A 594 0.51 -21.77 -8.86
CA GLU A 594 0.92 -23.17 -8.91
C GLU A 594 2.44 -23.33 -8.76
N THR A 595 3.22 -22.47 -9.43
CA THR A 595 4.68 -22.48 -9.29
C THR A 595 5.12 -22.17 -7.86
N VAL A 596 4.54 -21.13 -7.23
CA VAL A 596 4.85 -20.74 -5.86
C VAL A 596 4.49 -21.86 -4.86
N ARG A 597 3.38 -22.57 -5.05
CA ARG A 597 3.04 -23.74 -4.22
C ARG A 597 4.09 -24.85 -4.33
N VAL A 598 4.64 -25.07 -5.53
CA VAL A 598 5.74 -26.03 -5.72
C VAL A 598 7.06 -25.53 -5.13
N MET A 599 7.33 -24.22 -5.19
CA MET A 599 8.50 -23.61 -4.54
C MET A 599 8.45 -23.72 -3.01
N ALA A 600 7.25 -23.73 -2.42
CA ALA A 600 7.04 -23.88 -0.99
C ALA A 600 7.37 -25.31 -0.48
N LEU A 601 7.53 -26.29 -1.36
CA LEU A 601 7.91 -27.65 -0.98
C LEU A 601 9.38 -27.71 -0.49
N PRO A 602 9.71 -28.62 0.44
CA PRO A 602 11.09 -28.83 0.89
C PRO A 602 12.04 -29.18 -0.27
N ALA A 603 13.22 -28.57 -0.29
CA ALA A 603 14.22 -28.76 -1.36
C ALA A 603 14.85 -30.17 -1.36
N THR A 604 14.95 -30.83 -0.21
CA THR A 604 15.55 -32.16 -0.04
C THR A 604 14.50 -33.21 0.26
N LYS A 605 14.37 -34.21 -0.63
CA LYS A 605 13.57 -35.42 -0.38
C LYS A 605 14.39 -36.40 0.47
N MET A 606 14.21 -36.37 1.79
CA MET A 606 14.68 -37.48 2.63
C MET A 606 13.60 -38.55 2.68
N PHE A 607 13.80 -39.64 1.91
CA PHE A 607 12.99 -40.87 1.83
C PHE A 607 11.45 -40.71 1.89
N GLY A 608 10.79 -40.87 0.73
CA GLY A 608 9.32 -40.86 0.62
C GLY A 608 8.73 -39.51 0.21
N ILE A 609 7.39 -39.44 0.12
CA ILE A 609 6.64 -38.22 -0.17
C ILE A 609 6.52 -37.42 1.13
N GLY A 610 7.06 -36.19 1.17
CA GLY A 610 7.00 -35.29 2.33
C GLY A 610 5.58 -34.89 2.69
N LYS A 611 5.35 -34.44 3.94
CA LYS A 611 4.03 -34.02 4.44
C LYS A 611 3.42 -32.92 3.57
N GLU A 612 4.23 -31.96 3.15
CA GLU A 612 3.85 -30.81 2.34
C GLU A 612 3.46 -31.23 0.91
N GLU A 613 4.18 -32.20 0.36
CA GLU A 613 3.89 -32.77 -0.97
C GLU A 613 2.57 -33.58 -0.93
N LYS A 614 2.31 -34.34 0.14
CA LYS A 614 1.02 -35.03 0.34
C LYS A 614 -0.14 -34.05 0.44
N LEU A 615 0.03 -32.95 1.18
CA LEU A 615 -0.97 -31.90 1.32
C LEU A 615 -1.30 -31.26 -0.03
N LEU A 616 -0.28 -30.93 -0.84
CA LEU A 616 -0.48 -30.34 -2.16
C LEU A 616 -1.22 -31.30 -3.11
N GLU A 617 -0.85 -32.58 -3.13
CA GLU A 617 -1.56 -33.58 -3.94
C GLU A 617 -3.00 -33.80 -3.44
N ALA A 618 -3.23 -33.78 -2.12
CA ALA A 618 -4.58 -33.86 -1.54
C ALA A 618 -5.44 -32.65 -1.93
N TRP A 619 -4.87 -31.44 -1.92
CA TRP A 619 -5.53 -30.24 -2.43
C TRP A 619 -5.91 -30.41 -3.92
N HIS A 620 -4.98 -30.89 -4.76
CA HIS A 620 -5.26 -31.10 -6.19
C HIS A 620 -6.28 -32.21 -6.46
N ALA A 621 -6.41 -33.18 -5.56
CA ALA A 621 -7.42 -34.25 -5.65
C ALA A 621 -8.79 -33.83 -5.07
N ALA A 622 -8.85 -32.76 -4.28
CA ALA A 622 -10.08 -32.31 -3.66
C ALA A 622 -11.08 -31.78 -4.70
N ALA A 623 -12.36 -32.11 -4.55
CA ALA A 623 -13.43 -31.61 -5.42
C ALA A 623 -13.45 -30.07 -5.51
N LYS A 624 -13.14 -29.39 -4.40
CA LYS A 624 -13.04 -27.92 -4.34
C LYS A 624 -12.02 -27.37 -5.36
N ALA A 625 -10.89 -28.06 -5.58
CA ALA A 625 -9.90 -27.59 -6.53
C ALA A 625 -10.42 -27.64 -7.97
N ASN A 626 -11.27 -28.61 -8.35
CA ASN A 626 -11.80 -28.72 -9.71
C ASN A 626 -12.62 -27.49 -10.13
N ASN A 627 -13.25 -26.82 -9.19
CA ASN A 627 -14.09 -25.65 -9.42
C ASN A 627 -13.34 -24.32 -9.24
N VAL A 628 -12.03 -24.34 -8.99
CA VAL A 628 -11.23 -23.10 -8.94
C VAL A 628 -10.98 -22.62 -10.38
N PRO A 629 -11.35 -21.38 -10.72
CA PRO A 629 -11.11 -20.86 -12.05
C PRO A 629 -9.62 -20.59 -12.32
N MET A 630 -9.29 -20.44 -13.60
CA MET A 630 -7.92 -20.52 -14.08
C MET A 630 -7.56 -19.26 -14.86
N PRO A 631 -6.87 -18.29 -14.21
CA PRO A 631 -6.42 -17.09 -14.89
C PRO A 631 -5.42 -17.42 -16.02
N PRO A 632 -5.36 -16.59 -17.09
CA PRO A 632 -6.11 -15.35 -17.27
C PRO A 632 -7.54 -15.55 -17.83
N MET A 633 -7.93 -16.78 -18.17
CA MET A 633 -9.23 -17.07 -18.80
C MET A 633 -10.42 -16.78 -17.87
N THR A 634 -10.24 -17.00 -16.58
CA THR A 634 -11.25 -16.67 -15.57
C THR A 634 -10.56 -16.18 -14.31
N GLU A 635 -11.06 -15.05 -13.78
CA GLU A 635 -10.47 -14.37 -12.63
C GLU A 635 -10.49 -15.25 -11.37
N SER A 636 -9.51 -15.08 -10.50
CA SER A 636 -9.39 -15.86 -9.26
C SER A 636 -8.59 -15.12 -8.22
N ALA A 637 -8.95 -15.27 -6.95
CA ALA A 637 -8.21 -14.67 -5.84
C ALA A 637 -6.79 -15.25 -5.74
N HIS A 638 -5.81 -14.41 -6.08
CA HIS A 638 -4.38 -14.68 -5.94
C HIS A 638 -3.69 -13.56 -5.14
N VAL A 639 -2.37 -13.45 -5.23
CA VAL A 639 -1.60 -12.39 -4.58
C VAL A 639 -2.22 -11.02 -4.82
N SER A 640 -2.36 -10.22 -3.77
CA SER A 640 -2.75 -8.82 -3.91
C SER A 640 -1.54 -8.00 -4.31
N SER A 641 -1.54 -7.48 -5.53
CA SER A 641 -0.45 -6.69 -6.10
C SER A 641 -0.75 -5.20 -6.18
N HIS A 642 -1.84 -4.72 -5.56
CA HIS A 642 -2.16 -3.30 -5.59
C HIS A 642 -1.06 -2.37 -5.01
N PRO A 643 -0.23 -2.78 -4.02
CA PRO A 643 0.87 -1.92 -3.57
C PRO A 643 2.13 -2.12 -4.42
N ALA A 644 2.11 -2.99 -5.45
CA ALA A 644 3.28 -3.28 -6.26
C ALA A 644 3.72 -2.02 -7.05
N VAL A 645 5.00 -1.71 -6.98
CA VAL A 645 5.65 -0.66 -7.75
C VAL A 645 6.91 -1.18 -8.41
N HIS A 646 7.22 -0.64 -9.58
CA HIS A 646 8.50 -0.86 -10.23
C HIS A 646 9.57 0.04 -9.61
N THR A 647 10.69 -0.54 -9.18
CA THR A 647 11.77 0.22 -8.57
C THR A 647 12.80 0.70 -9.59
N ASN A 648 12.93 2.02 -9.71
CA ASN A 648 14.03 2.64 -10.43
C ASN A 648 15.26 2.73 -9.52
N GLU A 649 16.21 1.83 -9.76
CA GLU A 649 17.43 1.73 -8.95
C GLU A 649 18.60 2.52 -9.54
N THR A 650 19.35 3.21 -8.68
CA THR A 650 20.66 3.76 -9.06
C THR A 650 21.66 2.66 -9.38
N THR A 651 22.71 2.97 -10.15
CA THR A 651 23.74 2.00 -10.55
C THR A 651 24.35 1.27 -9.35
N ALA A 652 24.64 2.00 -8.28
CA ALA A 652 25.19 1.43 -7.04
C ALA A 652 24.21 0.44 -6.38
N ARG A 653 22.92 0.75 -6.38
CA ARG A 653 21.89 -0.13 -5.79
C ARG A 653 21.69 -1.39 -6.63
N ARG A 654 21.58 -1.21 -7.95
CA ARG A 654 21.40 -2.29 -8.93
C ARG A 654 22.53 -3.31 -8.86
N ALA A 655 23.76 -2.89 -8.60
CA ALA A 655 24.90 -3.79 -8.45
C ALA A 655 24.70 -4.84 -7.33
N THR A 656 24.00 -4.48 -6.24
CA THR A 656 23.71 -5.39 -5.12
C THR A 656 22.43 -6.21 -5.34
N THR A 657 21.39 -5.63 -5.93
CA THR A 657 20.07 -6.26 -6.03
C THR A 657 19.91 -7.15 -7.27
N ARG A 658 20.59 -6.84 -8.38
CA ARG A 658 20.56 -7.63 -9.62
C ARG A 658 20.86 -9.11 -9.42
N PRO A 659 21.94 -9.54 -8.72
CA PRO A 659 22.19 -10.97 -8.54
C PRO A 659 21.07 -11.68 -7.78
N ILE A 660 20.51 -11.05 -6.73
CA ILE A 660 19.42 -11.59 -5.91
C ILE A 660 18.13 -11.75 -6.75
N ARG A 661 17.78 -10.73 -7.53
CA ARG A 661 16.62 -10.76 -8.44
C ARG A 661 16.77 -11.83 -9.53
N LEU A 662 17.97 -11.95 -10.09
CA LEU A 662 18.25 -12.95 -11.12
C LEU A 662 18.17 -14.37 -10.56
N GLU A 663 18.71 -14.61 -9.36
CA GLU A 663 18.61 -15.90 -8.67
C GLU A 663 17.15 -16.30 -8.43
N TYR A 664 16.34 -15.38 -7.90
CA TYR A 664 14.92 -15.61 -7.69
C TYR A 664 14.18 -15.94 -9.00
N ARG A 665 14.39 -15.13 -10.05
CA ARG A 665 13.79 -15.35 -11.37
C ARG A 665 14.16 -16.70 -11.97
N ASN A 666 15.44 -17.08 -11.90
CA ASN A 666 15.91 -18.37 -12.41
C ASN A 666 15.24 -19.52 -11.64
N ARG A 667 15.13 -19.41 -10.32
CA ARG A 667 14.44 -20.41 -9.48
C ARG A 667 12.95 -20.50 -9.81
N LEU A 668 12.29 -19.37 -10.04
CA LEU A 668 10.88 -19.32 -10.44
C LEU A 668 10.69 -20.03 -11.78
N GLU A 669 11.56 -19.78 -12.76
CA GLU A 669 11.49 -20.40 -14.08
C GLU A 669 11.78 -21.91 -14.05
N GLU A 670 12.82 -22.34 -13.33
CA GLU A 670 13.13 -23.75 -13.15
C GLU A 670 11.96 -24.48 -12.47
N THR A 671 11.39 -23.88 -11.43
CA THR A 671 10.29 -24.48 -10.68
C THR A 671 8.99 -24.49 -11.49
N HIS A 672 8.76 -23.48 -12.32
CA HIS A 672 7.63 -23.47 -13.25
C HIS A 672 7.67 -24.69 -14.19
N SER A 673 8.85 -25.06 -14.71
CA SER A 673 9.01 -26.27 -15.52
C SER A 673 8.65 -27.55 -14.75
N LYS A 674 9.03 -27.63 -13.46
CA LYS A 674 8.66 -28.74 -12.56
C LYS A 674 7.15 -28.78 -12.28
N ALA A 675 6.55 -27.64 -11.97
CA ALA A 675 5.12 -27.49 -11.72
C ALA A 675 4.31 -27.90 -12.96
N ARG A 676 4.70 -27.43 -14.15
CA ARG A 676 4.08 -27.81 -15.42
C ARG A 676 4.13 -29.32 -15.67
N LYS A 677 5.28 -29.96 -15.42
CA LYS A 677 5.42 -31.43 -15.54
C LYS A 677 4.53 -32.18 -14.56
N ARG A 678 4.36 -31.70 -13.32
CA ARG A 678 3.44 -32.28 -12.33
C ARG A 678 1.98 -32.11 -12.76
N ALA A 679 1.64 -30.95 -13.31
CA ALA A 679 0.31 -30.64 -13.81
C ALA A 679 -0.09 -31.55 -14.99
N THR A 680 0.86 -31.98 -15.83
CA THR A 680 0.60 -32.83 -17.00
C THR A 680 0.74 -34.34 -16.75
N LYS A 681 1.62 -34.79 -15.85
CA LYS A 681 1.92 -36.24 -15.66
C LYS A 681 0.85 -37.03 -14.90
N ASN A 682 0.10 -36.40 -13.99
CA ASN A 682 -0.70 -37.15 -13.02
C ASN A 682 -2.16 -37.45 -13.46
N PHE A 683 -2.61 -37.07 -14.67
CA PHE A 683 -3.99 -37.31 -15.11
C PHE A 683 -4.08 -37.91 -16.53
N LYS A 684 -4.87 -38.99 -16.66
CA LYS A 684 -5.27 -39.59 -17.93
C LYS A 684 -6.19 -38.61 -18.66
N ALA A 685 -5.76 -38.20 -19.86
CA ALA A 685 -6.46 -37.78 -21.08
C ALA A 685 -7.81 -37.00 -21.07
N ASP A 686 -8.56 -36.85 -19.98
CA ASP A 686 -9.95 -36.34 -20.03
C ASP A 686 -10.34 -35.33 -18.92
N SER A 687 -9.38 -34.73 -18.20
CA SER A 687 -9.69 -33.66 -17.22
C SER A 687 -8.74 -32.48 -17.35
N GLY A 688 -9.29 -31.27 -17.49
CA GLY A 688 -8.64 -30.04 -17.94
C GLY A 688 -7.31 -29.63 -17.29
N LYS A 689 -6.65 -28.65 -17.93
CA LYS A 689 -5.34 -28.10 -17.52
C LYS A 689 -5.33 -27.80 -16.01
N ARG A 690 -4.37 -28.34 -15.24
CA ARG A 690 -4.24 -28.07 -13.79
C ARG A 690 -3.61 -26.71 -13.47
N MET A 691 -3.14 -26.00 -14.48
CA MET A 691 -2.34 -24.80 -14.38
C MET A 691 -2.63 -23.91 -15.58
N GLY A 692 -2.84 -22.62 -15.33
CA GLY A 692 -3.02 -21.62 -16.38
C GLY A 692 -1.77 -21.47 -17.27
N PRO A 693 -1.91 -20.87 -18.46
CA PRO A 693 -0.78 -20.58 -19.34
C PRO A 693 0.13 -19.49 -18.74
N ARG A 694 1.42 -19.54 -19.06
CA ARG A 694 2.41 -18.52 -18.71
C ARG A 694 2.65 -17.60 -19.91
N GLY A 695 2.82 -16.31 -19.66
CA GLY A 695 3.07 -15.31 -20.71
C GLY A 695 1.80 -14.76 -21.36
N GLU A 696 0.63 -15.18 -20.87
CA GLU A 696 -0.67 -14.63 -21.25
C GLU A 696 -1.22 -13.69 -20.16
N ASP A 697 -0.42 -13.35 -19.14
CA ASP A 697 -0.82 -12.47 -18.06
C ASP A 697 -1.01 -11.04 -18.60
N ARG A 698 -2.24 -10.55 -18.48
CA ARG A 698 -2.64 -9.23 -18.93
C ARG A 698 -3.40 -8.52 -17.82
N THR A 699 -3.27 -7.20 -17.79
CA THR A 699 -4.16 -6.32 -17.02
C THR A 699 -4.99 -5.49 -17.99
N SER A 700 -6.30 -5.47 -17.81
CA SER A 700 -7.17 -4.58 -18.57
C SER A 700 -7.12 -3.17 -17.99
N PHE A 701 -6.87 -2.17 -18.83
CA PHE A 701 -6.78 -0.77 -18.46
C PHE A 701 -7.54 0.09 -19.48
N TRP A 702 -8.64 0.71 -19.04
CA TRP A 702 -9.58 1.45 -19.91
C TRP A 702 -10.06 0.67 -21.14
N GLY A 703 -10.25 -0.66 -20.97
CA GLY A 703 -10.69 -1.58 -22.03
C GLY A 703 -9.59 -2.08 -22.95
N LYS A 704 -8.32 -1.70 -22.72
CA LYS A 704 -7.16 -2.24 -23.43
C LYS A 704 -6.38 -3.17 -22.53
N ASP A 705 -6.05 -4.35 -23.04
CA ASP A 705 -5.18 -5.27 -22.31
C ASP A 705 -3.71 -4.93 -22.49
N VAL A 706 -3.00 -4.85 -21.36
CA VAL A 706 -1.57 -4.57 -21.26
C VAL A 706 -0.87 -5.78 -20.66
N GLU A 707 0.22 -6.21 -21.29
CA GLU A 707 1.02 -7.34 -20.82
C GLU A 707 1.75 -7.00 -19.54
N VAL A 708 1.80 -7.97 -18.62
CA VAL A 708 2.52 -7.87 -17.35
C VAL A 708 3.31 -9.16 -17.11
N GLU A 709 4.38 -9.10 -16.32
CA GLU A 709 5.23 -10.27 -16.07
C GLU A 709 4.51 -11.40 -15.31
N GLY A 710 3.44 -11.05 -14.60
CA GLY A 710 2.60 -11.98 -13.86
C GLY A 710 1.73 -11.25 -12.84
N PRO A 711 1.00 -11.99 -12.00
CA PRO A 711 0.01 -11.40 -11.09
C PRO A 711 0.60 -10.56 -9.94
N TRP A 712 1.91 -10.66 -9.68
CA TRP A 712 2.61 -9.87 -8.67
C TRP A 712 3.11 -8.52 -9.21
N ALA A 713 3.14 -8.33 -10.53
CA ALA A 713 3.73 -7.16 -11.17
C ALA A 713 2.88 -5.89 -10.94
N SER A 714 3.54 -4.75 -11.03
CA SER A 714 2.86 -3.44 -10.97
C SER A 714 2.13 -3.13 -12.27
N SER A 715 0.80 -3.22 -12.25
CA SER A 715 -0.04 -2.77 -13.38
C SER A 715 0.15 -1.29 -13.66
N LEU A 716 0.25 -0.46 -12.61
CA LEU A 716 0.42 0.98 -12.73
C LEU A 716 1.76 1.36 -13.37
N ALA A 717 2.83 0.59 -13.16
CA ALA A 717 4.11 0.84 -13.84
C ALA A 717 4.00 0.67 -15.36
N ALA A 718 3.14 -0.24 -15.82
CA ALA A 718 2.93 -0.51 -17.24
C ALA A 718 2.04 0.53 -17.93
N VAL A 719 1.21 1.27 -17.18
CA VAL A 719 0.14 2.11 -17.76
C VAL A 719 0.19 3.59 -17.38
N THR A 720 0.96 3.96 -16.35
CA THR A 720 1.10 5.35 -15.89
C THR A 720 2.48 5.91 -16.20
N THR A 721 2.58 7.23 -16.32
CA THR A 721 3.84 7.93 -16.62
C THR A 721 3.99 9.22 -15.80
N SER A 722 5.21 9.75 -15.71
CA SER A 722 5.47 11.05 -15.09
C SER A 722 4.88 12.24 -15.86
N ALA A 723 4.43 12.05 -17.10
CA ALA A 723 3.70 13.08 -17.84
C ALA A 723 2.25 13.24 -17.35
N MET A 724 1.66 12.14 -16.85
CA MET A 724 0.28 12.12 -16.38
C MET A 724 0.17 12.60 -14.93
N TYR A 725 1.10 12.15 -14.07
CA TYR A 725 1.04 12.32 -12.62
C TYR A 725 2.28 13.04 -12.06
N PRO A 726 2.12 13.94 -11.06
CA PRO A 726 3.23 14.60 -10.36
C PRO A 726 4.20 13.64 -9.68
N ALA A 727 3.68 12.50 -9.22
CA ALA A 727 4.44 11.37 -8.71
C ALA A 727 3.82 10.12 -9.36
N PRO A 728 4.54 9.44 -10.27
CA PRO A 728 3.96 8.34 -11.02
C PRO A 728 3.64 7.16 -10.08
N PRO A 729 2.36 6.72 -10.00
CA PRO A 729 1.87 5.89 -8.90
C PRO A 729 2.39 4.45 -8.93
N GLY A 730 2.86 3.98 -10.09
CA GLY A 730 3.44 2.65 -10.28
C GLY A 730 4.94 2.56 -10.06
N PHE A 731 5.61 3.64 -9.64
CA PHE A 731 7.07 3.65 -9.52
C PHE A 731 7.53 4.06 -8.11
N ALA A 732 8.71 3.57 -7.74
CA ALA A 732 9.47 4.05 -6.60
C ALA A 732 10.94 4.18 -6.98
N ASN A 733 11.62 5.20 -6.48
CA ASN A 733 13.05 5.39 -6.71
C ASN A 733 13.85 4.81 -5.53
N MET A 734 14.96 4.11 -5.81
CA MET A 734 15.80 3.50 -4.78
C MET A 734 17.30 3.65 -5.05
N GLY A 735 18.05 3.92 -3.98
CA GLY A 735 19.52 3.94 -3.99
C GLY A 735 20.10 5.30 -3.65
N PRO A 736 21.41 5.37 -3.35
CA PRO A 736 22.05 6.61 -2.92
C PRO A 736 21.82 7.73 -3.94
N GLY A 737 21.47 8.93 -3.46
CA GLY A 737 21.24 10.07 -4.33
C GLY A 737 19.90 10.09 -5.07
N SER A 738 19.00 9.12 -4.93
CA SER A 738 17.67 9.16 -5.57
C SER A 738 16.64 9.98 -4.77
N VAL A 739 15.59 10.45 -5.44
CA VAL A 739 14.32 10.85 -4.78
C VAL A 739 13.84 9.69 -3.92
N GLY A 740 13.34 9.95 -2.71
CA GLY A 740 12.98 8.87 -1.80
C GLY A 740 14.17 8.10 -1.22
N SER A 741 15.42 8.54 -1.42
CA SER A 741 16.57 8.09 -0.62
C SER A 741 16.91 9.11 0.44
N CYS A 742 17.36 8.63 1.60
CA CYS A 742 17.80 9.54 2.67
C CYS A 742 19.26 9.93 2.50
N ALA A 743 19.63 10.98 3.25
CA ALA A 743 20.98 11.50 3.25
C ALA A 743 22.02 10.40 3.55
N THR A 744 23.09 10.30 2.77
CA THR A 744 24.28 9.51 3.08
C THR A 744 24.71 9.71 4.54
N GLY A 745 24.95 8.59 5.25
CA GLY A 745 25.25 8.58 6.69
C GLY A 745 24.02 8.68 7.60
N THR A 746 22.82 8.97 7.06
CA THR A 746 21.53 8.57 7.67
C THR A 746 21.09 7.16 7.27
N CYS A 747 21.94 6.44 6.54
CA CYS A 747 21.68 5.11 6.02
C CYS A 747 22.69 4.09 6.59
N GLY A 748 22.19 2.87 6.81
CA GLY A 748 22.97 1.65 6.98
C GLY A 748 22.38 0.63 6.00
N GLY A 749 22.54 0.89 4.70
CA GLY A 749 21.98 0.08 3.62
C GLY A 749 20.65 0.58 3.00
N ALA A 750 20.62 0.54 1.67
CA ALA A 750 19.69 -0.24 0.83
C ALA A 750 18.15 -0.04 0.81
N THR A 751 17.50 0.77 1.65
CA THR A 751 16.02 0.93 1.57
C THR A 751 15.61 2.30 1.03
N GLY A 752 14.71 2.33 0.04
CA GLY A 752 13.93 3.52 -0.32
C GLY A 752 12.95 3.92 0.81
N CYS A 753 12.58 5.20 0.86
CA CYS A 753 11.77 5.86 1.90
C CYS A 753 10.30 5.40 2.01
N GLY A 754 9.88 4.39 1.24
CA GLY A 754 8.48 3.98 1.20
C GLY A 754 8.03 3.05 2.33
N SER A 755 8.95 2.50 3.14
CA SER A 755 8.60 1.47 4.12
C SER A 755 8.80 2.01 5.53
N GLU A 756 7.72 2.09 6.32
CA GLU A 756 7.68 2.93 7.54
C GLU A 756 7.67 2.20 8.88
N LEU A 757 7.49 0.88 8.93
CA LEU A 757 7.54 0.08 10.17
C LEU A 757 7.65 -1.43 9.85
N LEU A 758 7.94 -2.22 10.90
CA LEU A 758 8.44 -3.61 10.97
C LEU A 758 7.83 -4.70 10.07
N GLY A 759 6.77 -4.43 9.31
CA GLY A 759 6.16 -5.42 8.42
C GLY A 759 6.90 -5.62 7.10
N MET A 760 7.62 -4.60 6.59
CA MET A 760 8.22 -4.65 5.23
C MET A 760 9.64 -4.08 5.10
N CYS A 761 10.09 -3.27 6.08
CA CYS A 761 11.38 -2.58 6.01
C CYS A 761 12.58 -3.44 6.34
N THR A 762 12.38 -4.63 6.92
CA THR A 762 13.49 -5.47 7.37
C THR A 762 14.20 -6.15 6.20
N ALA A 763 13.54 -6.33 5.05
CA ALA A 763 14.11 -7.01 3.89
C ALA A 763 15.29 -6.24 3.24
N GLY A 764 16.51 -6.54 3.70
CA GLY A 764 17.74 -6.40 2.91
C GLY A 764 18.78 -5.39 3.41
N CYS A 765 18.98 -5.21 4.71
CA CYS A 765 20.02 -4.31 5.25
C CYS A 765 20.98 -4.99 6.24
N VAL A 766 21.80 -5.92 5.74
CA VAL A 766 23.17 -6.11 6.24
C VAL A 766 24.07 -6.49 5.08
N GLY A 767 24.58 -5.48 4.39
CA GLY A 767 25.84 -5.61 3.67
C GLY A 767 26.97 -5.57 4.70
N SER A 768 27.85 -6.56 4.61
CA SER A 768 29.00 -6.84 5.46
C SER A 768 29.69 -5.58 6.00
N GLY A 769 29.84 -5.54 7.33
CA GLY A 769 30.58 -4.49 8.01
C GLY A 769 32.01 -4.42 7.48
N TRP A 770 32.40 -3.23 7.04
CA TRP A 770 33.77 -2.76 7.11
C TRP A 770 34.15 -2.66 8.60
N PHE A 771 34.74 -3.72 9.13
CA PHE A 771 35.67 -3.61 10.24
C PHE A 771 37.08 -3.59 9.66
N GLY A 772 37.68 -2.40 9.63
CA GLY A 772 39.12 -2.28 9.53
C GLY A 772 39.72 -2.79 10.84
N GLY A 773 40.30 -3.99 10.77
CA GLY A 773 41.12 -4.57 11.82
C GLY A 773 42.19 -5.41 11.17
N ASN A 774 43.45 -4.98 11.28
CA ASN A 774 44.63 -5.75 10.90
C ASN A 774 44.59 -7.13 11.59
N ALA A 775 44.50 -8.21 10.81
CA ALA A 775 44.97 -9.53 11.19
C ALA A 775 45.31 -10.31 9.93
N GLY A 776 46.55 -10.81 9.86
CA GLY A 776 47.23 -11.23 8.65
C GLY A 776 46.66 -12.46 7.93
N CYS A 777 46.87 -12.48 6.62
CA CYS A 777 46.75 -13.64 5.77
C CYS A 777 47.84 -14.67 6.11
N ALA A 778 47.42 -15.86 6.55
CA ALA A 778 48.06 -17.13 6.22
C ALA A 778 46.93 -17.98 5.63
N GLY A 779 46.95 -18.46 4.38
CA GLY A 779 48.06 -19.09 3.70
C GLY A 779 47.92 -20.60 3.83
N MET A 780 46.89 -21.20 3.21
CA MET A 780 46.78 -22.65 3.02
C MET A 780 46.21 -22.95 1.63
N GLY A 781 47.08 -23.56 0.82
CA GLY A 781 46.95 -23.68 -0.62
C GLY A 781 45.96 -24.75 -1.09
N THR A 782 45.42 -24.49 -2.27
CA THR A 782 44.71 -25.45 -3.11
C THR A 782 45.71 -26.12 -4.05
N THR A 783 45.85 -27.45 -3.94
CA THR A 783 46.52 -28.28 -4.95
C THR A 783 45.63 -28.45 -6.17
N SER A 784 46.22 -28.15 -7.31
CA SER A 784 45.74 -28.29 -8.68
C SER A 784 45.82 -29.73 -9.21
N GLY A 785 44.86 -30.09 -10.05
CA GLY A 785 44.90 -31.14 -11.07
C GLY A 785 43.51 -31.15 -11.73
N GLY A 786 43.29 -30.75 -12.99
CA GLY A 786 44.12 -30.84 -14.17
C GLY A 786 43.63 -32.04 -14.99
N VAL A 787 42.94 -31.80 -16.10
CA VAL A 787 43.11 -32.43 -17.43
C VAL A 787 41.98 -31.98 -18.38
N MET A 788 42.42 -31.62 -19.58
CA MET A 788 41.71 -31.17 -20.77
C MET A 788 40.74 -32.22 -21.34
N LEU A 789 39.57 -31.77 -21.79
CA LEU A 789 39.17 -31.66 -23.20
C LEU A 789 37.91 -30.80 -23.32
#